data_AF-A0A955ILW6-F1
#
_entry.id   AF-A0A955ILW6-F1
#
_cell.length_a   1.000
_cell.length_b   1.000
_cell.length_c   1.000
_cell.angle_alpha   90.00
_cell.angle_beta   90.00
_cell.angle_gamma   90.00
#
_symmetry.space_group_name_H-M   'P 1'
#
loop_
_entity.id
_entity.type
_entity.pdbx_description
1 polymer ?
#
loop_
_entity_poly.entity_id
_entity_poly.type
_entity_poly.pdbx_seq_one_letter_code
_entity_poly.pdbx_strand_id
1 'polypeptide(L)'
;MKLSRPGVVLAAWTMALGAASTTLAQQGATMEPQTQAQAARQIVGWASDLWSKATSGQTDSALNLLGELPAGAGEVGLGSLAQAVDRYRTNIEQREASRAARIAEVHAELEKYPDLKLMDAIRDVIELHTLSLDKKTVLNDPVVRDVVDATYATARKHEANGEWLEAYDLIRGLHVLYEEDGRYKEDHNRLSQRLLMLQLYTPELLHDMRSAQMVADGEDPLPPFNPIDGTWRDKLANVNERMVLEPLSLSANYHVDEVEGADLLLGGLRGVETLVNTPDLAVEFPLIKDDLRRQTFLQNVAEARTWVENRRGRVSLYDMITLLRTVMRANDDSVSIPEQVLLHEFGNGAMAELDPFTSIIWPDEVNDFRRSTDGNFTGVGVQITLNDLRELEVVTPLSGTPASRAGMRAGDIIRKVDGENTMGITLNQAVDRITGPKGSPVTLTVERPGVEEPIIFELKRDTIPVYATRGWERSGPGEQDWNYYVDPDEGIGYLRITQFNGNTTTELRQAVDEMHREGNLKGMIVDLRYNPGGLLPEAVSVANFFLKVPRQGERIVTQEDKNGKIEEEHLAFPGGSVLPDVPLVVLVNAGSASASEIVAGALQDYHRAVIVGERSFGKGSVQNVYTLQGGRAQFKLTTHFYKLPSGRTIHRSQLPAPDGQPTWGIEPDVVVEMLPQQISDSLVLRQDADVIAIDEQGKPIEGVEAADPARLVTEGIDPQLETALLLLRSKIAGEEVQASLGKFDGAS
;
A
#
# COMPACT_ATOMS: atom_id res chain seq x y z
N MET A 1 -20.60 -26.22 -30.60
CA MET A 1 -21.65 -27.14 -30.10
C MET A 1 -22.48 -26.35 -29.09
N LYS A 2 -23.81 -26.30 -29.24
CA LYS A 2 -24.72 -25.36 -28.52
C LYS A 2 -24.61 -25.49 -27.00
N LEU A 3 -24.39 -24.37 -26.30
CA LEU A 3 -24.53 -24.24 -24.85
C LEU A 3 -25.79 -23.44 -24.53
N SER A 4 -26.68 -24.08 -23.77
CA SER A 4 -27.92 -23.57 -23.21
C SER A 4 -27.65 -22.82 -21.90
N ARG A 5 -28.19 -21.61 -21.78
CA ARG A 5 -28.21 -20.79 -20.56
C ARG A 5 -29.03 -21.45 -19.44
N PRO A 6 -28.63 -21.38 -18.15
CA PRO A 6 -29.54 -21.58 -17.04
C PRO A 6 -30.24 -20.27 -16.65
N GLY A 7 -31.45 -20.42 -16.10
CA GLY A 7 -32.45 -19.38 -15.94
C GLY A 7 -32.30 -18.52 -14.69
N VAL A 8 -32.72 -17.28 -14.85
CA VAL A 8 -32.89 -16.26 -13.81
C VAL A 8 -34.15 -16.56 -13.00
N VAL A 9 -34.02 -16.68 -11.68
CA VAL A 9 -35.16 -16.69 -10.75
C VAL A 9 -35.46 -15.24 -10.36
N LEU A 10 -36.53 -14.68 -10.93
CA LEU A 10 -37.09 -13.39 -10.54
C LEU A 10 -37.84 -13.55 -9.20
N ALA A 11 -37.32 -12.94 -8.13
CA ALA A 11 -38.11 -12.65 -6.93
C ALA A 11 -38.81 -11.29 -7.13
N ALA A 12 -40.13 -11.33 -7.27
CA ALA A 12 -40.98 -10.17 -7.49
C ALA A 12 -41.06 -9.30 -6.22
N TRP A 13 -40.46 -8.12 -6.26
CA TRP A 13 -40.82 -7.01 -5.37
C TRP A 13 -41.94 -6.21 -6.04
N THR A 14 -43.15 -6.30 -5.50
CA THR A 14 -44.30 -5.47 -5.89
C THR A 14 -44.04 -4.01 -5.52
N MET A 15 -43.57 -3.21 -6.49
CA MET A 15 -43.68 -1.75 -6.44
C MET A 15 -45.12 -1.34 -6.75
N ALA A 16 -45.75 -0.61 -5.82
CA ALA A 16 -47.01 0.07 -6.08
C ALA A 16 -46.75 1.32 -6.94
N LEU A 17 -46.96 1.21 -8.25
CA LEU A 17 -47.04 2.32 -9.19
C LEU A 17 -48.37 3.06 -9.01
N GLY A 18 -48.34 4.16 -8.28
CA GLY A 18 -49.37 5.20 -8.35
C GLY A 18 -49.05 6.16 -9.48
N ALA A 19 -49.63 5.94 -10.66
CA ALA A 19 -49.59 6.90 -11.76
C ALA A 19 -50.49 8.11 -11.41
N ALA A 20 -49.87 9.25 -11.10
CA ALA A 20 -50.52 10.56 -11.20
C ALA A 20 -49.70 11.41 -12.15
N SER A 21 -50.11 11.41 -13.42
CA SER A 21 -49.69 12.40 -14.40
C SER A 21 -50.23 13.76 -13.99
N THR A 22 -49.38 14.59 -13.39
CA THR A 22 -49.62 16.03 -13.25
C THR A 22 -48.59 16.77 -14.09
N THR A 23 -49.08 17.40 -15.15
CA THR A 23 -48.42 18.49 -15.87
C THR A 23 -48.03 19.58 -14.87
N LEU A 24 -46.75 19.65 -14.50
CA LEU A 24 -46.19 20.79 -13.78
C LEU A 24 -45.99 21.94 -14.78
N ALA A 25 -47.02 22.75 -14.92
CA ALA A 25 -46.86 24.13 -15.35
C ALA A 25 -46.01 24.85 -14.30
N GLN A 26 -44.91 25.47 -14.74
CA GLN A 26 -44.17 26.46 -13.96
C GLN A 26 -45.13 27.56 -13.48
N GLN A 27 -45.50 27.49 -12.21
CA GLN A 27 -45.91 28.65 -11.41
C GLN A 27 -44.97 28.70 -10.22
N GLY A 28 -43.91 29.48 -10.36
CA GLY A 28 -43.03 29.81 -9.24
C GLY A 28 -43.80 30.61 -8.21
N ALA A 29 -44.23 29.96 -7.14
CA ALA A 29 -44.46 30.64 -5.87
C ALA A 29 -43.06 30.98 -5.33
N THR A 30 -42.61 32.21 -5.57
CA THR A 30 -41.40 32.75 -4.94
C THR A 30 -41.61 32.74 -3.43
N MET A 31 -40.78 31.98 -2.69
CA MET A 31 -40.71 32.09 -1.23
C MET A 31 -40.63 33.56 -0.82
N GLU A 32 -41.28 33.94 0.27
CA GLU A 32 -41.15 35.31 0.78
C GLU A 32 -39.66 35.60 1.10
N PRO A 33 -39.16 36.82 0.82
CA PRO A 33 -37.75 37.17 1.03
C PRO A 33 -37.24 36.89 2.45
N GLN A 34 -38.12 37.00 3.46
CA GLN A 34 -37.77 36.67 4.85
C GLN A 34 -37.52 35.17 5.06
N THR A 35 -38.28 34.31 4.37
CA THR A 35 -38.11 32.85 4.43
C THR A 35 -36.86 32.40 3.67
N GLN A 36 -36.52 33.06 2.55
CA GLN A 36 -35.25 32.83 1.84
C GLN A 36 -34.04 33.24 2.70
N ALA A 37 -34.09 34.40 3.35
CA ALA A 37 -33.02 34.86 4.24
C ALA A 37 -32.83 33.93 5.46
N GLN A 38 -33.91 33.36 5.98
CA GLN A 38 -33.85 32.36 7.06
C GLN A 38 -33.20 31.05 6.60
N ALA A 39 -33.61 30.53 5.44
CA ALA A 39 -33.01 29.32 4.85
C ALA A 39 -31.50 29.53 4.57
N ALA A 40 -31.14 30.67 4.00
CA ALA A 40 -29.75 31.05 3.76
C ALA A 40 -28.91 31.06 5.06
N ARG A 41 -29.42 31.66 6.15
CA ARG A 41 -28.73 31.64 7.45
C ARG A 41 -28.57 30.23 8.03
N GLN A 42 -29.57 29.36 7.87
CA GLN A 42 -29.48 27.96 8.30
C GLN A 42 -28.42 27.19 7.53
N ILE A 43 -28.33 27.41 6.22
CA ILE A 43 -27.32 26.75 5.35
C ILE A 43 -25.91 27.22 5.69
N VAL A 44 -25.70 28.52 5.92
CA VAL A 44 -24.39 29.02 6.40
C VAL A 44 -24.00 28.38 7.73
N GLY A 45 -24.94 28.33 8.68
CA GLY A 45 -24.71 27.70 9.98
C GLY A 45 -24.37 26.21 9.86
N TRP A 46 -25.13 25.47 9.03
CA TRP A 46 -24.89 24.06 8.75
C TRP A 46 -23.53 23.82 8.10
N ALA A 47 -23.18 24.55 7.04
CA ALA A 47 -21.90 24.38 6.35
C ALA A 47 -20.71 24.68 7.28
N SER A 48 -20.84 25.71 8.12
CA SER A 48 -19.82 26.06 9.11
C SER A 48 -19.70 25.00 10.20
N ASP A 49 -20.81 24.45 10.70
CA ASP A 49 -20.80 23.41 11.73
C ASP A 49 -20.24 22.11 11.16
N LEU A 50 -20.71 21.67 10.00
CA LEU A 50 -20.18 20.49 9.29
C LEU A 50 -18.66 20.56 9.11
N TRP A 51 -18.14 21.67 8.57
CA TRP A 51 -16.70 21.85 8.39
C TRP A 51 -15.95 21.86 9.73
N SER A 52 -16.50 22.52 10.75
CA SER A 52 -15.92 22.53 12.10
C SER A 52 -15.88 21.14 12.72
N LYS A 53 -16.96 20.35 12.61
CA LYS A 53 -17.03 18.97 13.11
C LYS A 53 -16.01 18.10 12.40
N ALA A 54 -15.96 18.19 11.08
CA ALA A 54 -14.98 17.49 10.26
C ALA A 54 -13.54 17.83 10.70
N THR A 55 -13.13 19.10 10.72
CA THR A 55 -11.77 19.51 11.14
C THR A 55 -11.39 19.19 12.60
N SER A 56 -12.37 18.84 13.45
CA SER A 56 -12.15 18.55 14.87
C SER A 56 -12.17 17.06 15.20
N GLY A 57 -12.19 16.18 14.19
CA GLY A 57 -12.20 14.73 14.41
C GLY A 57 -13.55 14.15 14.84
N GLN A 58 -14.64 14.93 14.78
CA GLN A 58 -15.98 14.48 15.21
C GLN A 58 -16.69 13.72 14.08
N THR A 59 -16.13 12.57 13.68
CA THR A 59 -16.56 11.76 12.52
C THR A 59 -18.08 11.55 12.47
N ASP A 60 -18.69 10.95 13.50
CA ASP A 60 -20.13 10.63 13.50
C ASP A 60 -21.00 11.89 13.36
N SER A 61 -20.60 12.98 14.03
CA SER A 61 -21.34 14.25 13.93
C SER A 61 -21.22 14.87 12.55
N ALA A 62 -20.03 14.83 11.95
CA ALA A 62 -19.80 15.34 10.60
C ALA A 62 -20.58 14.53 9.55
N LEU A 63 -20.52 13.19 9.60
CA LEU A 63 -21.22 12.33 8.64
C LEU A 63 -22.75 12.44 8.77
N ASN A 64 -23.28 12.56 9.98
CA ASN A 64 -24.71 12.80 10.20
C ASN A 64 -25.14 14.15 9.60
N LEU A 65 -24.41 15.23 9.90
CA LEU A 65 -24.69 16.56 9.33
C LEU A 65 -24.59 16.57 7.80
N LEU A 66 -23.63 15.84 7.22
CA LEU A 66 -23.44 15.75 5.77
C LEU A 66 -24.69 15.18 5.06
N GLY A 67 -25.38 14.24 5.71
CA GLY A 67 -26.63 13.64 5.22
C GLY A 67 -27.90 14.46 5.53
N GLU A 68 -27.80 15.58 6.25
CA GLU A 68 -28.93 16.37 6.75
C GLU A 68 -28.88 17.83 6.26
N LEU A 69 -28.97 18.02 4.93
CA LEU A 69 -29.03 19.35 4.34
C LEU A 69 -30.28 20.12 4.83
N PRO A 70 -30.15 21.39 5.29
CA PRO A 70 -31.30 22.18 5.73
C PRO A 70 -32.35 22.36 4.64
N ALA A 71 -33.63 22.38 5.04
CA ALA A 71 -34.73 22.70 4.14
C ALA A 71 -34.57 24.11 3.53
N GLY A 72 -35.04 24.32 2.31
CA GLY A 72 -34.89 25.59 1.61
C GLY A 72 -33.64 25.69 0.71
N ALA A 73 -32.83 24.63 0.61
CA ALA A 73 -31.61 24.60 -0.19
C ALA A 73 -31.85 24.82 -1.69
N GLY A 74 -32.89 24.21 -2.25
CA GLY A 74 -33.25 24.41 -3.66
C GLY A 74 -33.65 25.86 -3.96
N GLU A 75 -34.32 26.51 -3.00
CA GLU A 75 -34.83 27.87 -3.08
C GLU A 75 -33.75 28.96 -2.97
N VAL A 76 -32.54 28.59 -2.51
CA VAL A 76 -31.35 29.45 -2.52
C VAL A 76 -30.32 29.04 -3.59
N GLY A 77 -30.72 28.19 -4.55
CA GLY A 77 -29.88 27.82 -5.70
C GLY A 77 -28.95 26.63 -5.48
N LEU A 78 -29.11 25.87 -4.40
CA LEU A 78 -28.27 24.71 -4.07
C LEU A 78 -28.91 23.36 -4.49
N GLY A 79 -29.61 23.34 -5.61
CA GLY A 79 -30.29 22.14 -6.12
C GLY A 79 -29.33 20.99 -6.48
N SER A 80 -28.15 21.30 -7.04
CA SER A 80 -27.10 20.32 -7.34
C SER A 80 -26.55 19.67 -6.07
N LEU A 81 -26.32 20.47 -5.02
CA LEU A 81 -25.89 19.99 -3.71
C LEU A 81 -26.95 19.11 -3.06
N ALA A 82 -28.22 19.50 -3.10
CA ALA A 82 -29.32 18.67 -2.57
C ALA A 82 -29.39 17.29 -3.23
N GLN A 83 -29.30 17.24 -4.57
CA GLN A 83 -29.25 15.95 -5.29
C GLN A 83 -28.02 15.11 -4.93
N ALA A 84 -26.88 15.75 -4.68
CA ALA A 84 -25.67 15.06 -4.29
C ALA A 84 -25.76 14.48 -2.87
N VAL A 85 -26.38 15.20 -1.92
CA VAL A 85 -26.65 14.71 -0.57
C VAL A 85 -27.65 13.55 -0.59
N ASP A 86 -28.73 13.64 -1.39
CA ASP A 86 -29.71 12.55 -1.54
C ASP A 86 -29.07 11.29 -2.14
N ARG A 87 -28.20 11.45 -3.14
CA ARG A 87 -27.43 10.34 -3.71
C ARG A 87 -26.50 9.72 -2.68
N TYR A 88 -25.74 10.52 -1.94
CA TYR A 88 -24.85 10.02 -0.89
C TYR A 88 -25.61 9.20 0.15
N ARG A 89 -26.77 9.67 0.62
CA ARG A 89 -27.63 8.90 1.54
C ARG A 89 -28.03 7.56 0.93
N THR A 90 -28.46 7.57 -0.33
CA THR A 90 -28.84 6.36 -1.06
C THR A 90 -27.67 5.38 -1.18
N ASN A 91 -26.48 5.87 -1.49
CA ASN A 91 -25.25 5.08 -1.61
C ASN A 91 -24.86 4.46 -0.26
N ILE A 92 -24.93 5.22 0.83
CA ILE A 92 -24.67 4.72 2.19
C ILE A 92 -25.69 3.65 2.59
N GLU A 93 -26.98 3.87 2.34
CA GLU A 93 -28.03 2.87 2.61
C GLU A 93 -27.79 1.57 1.81
N GLN A 94 -27.41 1.67 0.54
CA GLN A 94 -27.07 0.51 -0.30
C GLN A 94 -25.81 -0.21 0.18
N ARG A 95 -24.78 0.54 0.61
CA ARG A 95 -23.56 -0.02 1.18
C ARG A 95 -23.86 -0.82 2.44
N GLU A 96 -24.62 -0.26 3.38
CA GLU A 96 -24.97 -0.96 4.62
C GLU A 96 -25.88 -2.16 4.38
N ALA A 97 -26.80 -2.08 3.42
CA ALA A 97 -27.59 -3.24 3.00
C ALA A 97 -26.71 -4.35 2.41
N SER A 98 -25.72 -4.00 1.59
CA SER A 98 -24.75 -4.94 1.00
C SER A 98 -23.84 -5.56 2.06
N ARG A 99 -23.34 -4.75 3.01
CA ARG A 99 -22.57 -5.23 4.18
C ARG A 99 -23.38 -6.25 4.98
N ALA A 100 -24.64 -5.94 5.31
CA ALA A 100 -25.51 -6.82 6.09
C ALA A 100 -25.83 -8.12 5.34
N ALA A 101 -26.12 -8.05 4.04
CA ALA A 101 -26.35 -9.22 3.20
C ALA A 101 -25.11 -10.13 3.16
N ARG A 102 -23.92 -9.54 2.96
CA ARG A 102 -22.67 -10.31 2.90
C ARG A 102 -22.30 -10.94 4.25
N ILE A 103 -22.50 -10.23 5.37
CA ILE A 103 -22.32 -10.80 6.72
C ILE A 103 -23.24 -12.03 6.90
N ALA A 104 -24.50 -11.95 6.48
CA ALA A 104 -25.44 -13.06 6.59
C ALA A 104 -25.02 -14.27 5.72
N GLU A 105 -24.52 -14.03 4.50
CA GLU A 105 -23.96 -15.07 3.64
C GLU A 105 -22.75 -15.74 4.29
N VAL A 106 -21.77 -14.96 4.75
CA VAL A 106 -20.54 -15.47 5.37
C VAL A 106 -20.87 -16.26 6.65
N HIS A 107 -21.82 -15.80 7.46
CA HIS A 107 -22.32 -16.58 8.60
C HIS A 107 -22.91 -17.94 8.16
N ALA A 108 -23.75 -17.96 7.12
CA ALA A 108 -24.34 -19.18 6.62
C ALA A 108 -23.31 -20.15 6.00
N GLU A 109 -22.23 -19.63 5.44
CA GLU A 109 -21.08 -20.44 5.03
C GLU A 109 -20.35 -21.03 6.25
N LEU A 110 -20.03 -20.21 7.25
CA LEU A 110 -19.37 -20.66 8.49
C LEU A 110 -20.18 -21.70 9.27
N GLU A 111 -21.52 -21.68 9.22
CA GLU A 111 -22.38 -22.71 9.80
C GLU A 111 -22.13 -24.11 9.21
N LYS A 112 -21.51 -24.22 8.03
CA LYS A 112 -21.12 -25.49 7.40
C LYS A 112 -19.84 -26.06 8.01
N TYR A 113 -19.08 -25.30 8.79
CA TYR A 113 -17.94 -25.83 9.53
C TYR A 113 -18.42 -26.90 10.53
N PRO A 114 -17.78 -28.09 10.62
CA PRO A 114 -16.42 -28.43 10.15
C PRO A 114 -16.30 -29.03 8.75
N ASP A 115 -17.33 -29.01 7.91
CA ASP A 115 -17.30 -29.62 6.56
C ASP A 115 -16.57 -28.76 5.51
N LEU A 116 -16.21 -27.51 5.84
CA LEU A 116 -15.42 -26.61 4.99
C LEU A 116 -13.94 -26.97 4.97
N LYS A 117 -13.24 -26.67 3.86
CA LYS A 117 -11.78 -26.59 3.89
C LYS A 117 -11.38 -25.51 4.88
N LEU A 118 -10.37 -25.79 5.69
CA LEU A 118 -9.96 -24.90 6.77
C LEU A 118 -9.45 -23.54 6.27
N MET A 119 -8.81 -23.51 5.10
CA MET A 119 -8.40 -22.28 4.42
C MET A 119 -9.59 -21.40 4.00
N ASP A 120 -10.69 -22.01 3.56
CA ASP A 120 -11.91 -21.29 3.22
C ASP A 120 -12.57 -20.74 4.48
N ALA A 121 -12.65 -21.55 5.54
CA ALA A 121 -13.21 -21.13 6.82
C ALA A 121 -12.44 -19.95 7.45
N ILE A 122 -11.08 -19.98 7.47
CA ILE A 122 -10.31 -18.85 8.02
C ILE A 122 -10.46 -17.59 7.17
N ARG A 123 -10.59 -17.72 5.84
CA ARG A 123 -10.87 -16.60 4.94
C ARG A 123 -12.24 -15.97 5.24
N ASP A 124 -13.26 -16.80 5.44
CA ASP A 124 -14.61 -16.36 5.80
C ASP A 124 -14.63 -15.66 7.17
N VAL A 125 -13.86 -16.17 8.16
CA VAL A 125 -13.68 -15.50 9.45
C VAL A 125 -13.04 -14.11 9.29
N ILE A 126 -11.99 -14.00 8.48
CA ILE A 126 -11.33 -12.71 8.21
C ILE A 126 -12.31 -11.75 7.52
N GLU A 127 -13.06 -12.22 6.53
CA GLU A 127 -14.07 -11.41 5.85
C GLU A 127 -15.15 -10.92 6.82
N LEU A 128 -15.67 -11.81 7.66
CA LEU A 128 -16.65 -11.46 8.69
C LEU A 128 -16.10 -10.42 9.67
N HIS A 129 -14.86 -10.61 10.13
CA HIS A 129 -14.19 -9.67 11.03
C HIS A 129 -14.00 -8.29 10.37
N THR A 130 -13.65 -8.25 9.09
CA THR A 130 -13.49 -7.00 8.32
C THR A 130 -14.81 -6.29 8.08
N LEU A 131 -15.91 -7.02 7.82
CA LEU A 131 -17.22 -6.42 7.57
C LEU A 131 -17.92 -5.96 8.86
N SER A 132 -17.61 -6.55 10.01
CA SER A 132 -18.28 -6.27 11.28
C SER A 132 -17.80 -4.98 11.95
N LEU A 133 -18.76 -4.17 12.41
CA LEU A 133 -18.49 -3.01 13.25
C LEU A 133 -18.08 -3.41 14.68
N ASP A 134 -18.45 -4.60 15.14
CA ASP A 134 -18.05 -5.16 16.44
C ASP A 134 -17.14 -6.37 16.25
N LYS A 135 -15.88 -6.07 15.92
CA LYS A 135 -14.78 -7.03 15.76
C LYS A 135 -14.61 -7.95 16.97
N LYS A 136 -14.81 -7.42 18.18
CA LYS A 136 -14.65 -8.20 19.42
C LYS A 136 -15.73 -9.27 19.56
N THR A 137 -16.96 -8.96 19.17
CA THR A 137 -18.04 -9.95 19.17
C THR A 137 -17.76 -11.07 18.17
N VAL A 138 -17.25 -10.76 16.97
CA VAL A 138 -16.85 -11.77 15.98
C VAL A 138 -15.79 -12.73 16.55
N LEU A 139 -14.70 -12.20 17.12
CA LEU A 139 -13.63 -13.04 17.70
C LEU A 139 -14.08 -13.86 18.92
N ASN A 140 -15.23 -13.54 19.51
CA ASN A 140 -15.80 -14.26 20.65
C ASN A 140 -16.86 -15.30 20.24
N ASP A 141 -17.24 -15.35 18.96
CA ASP A 141 -18.17 -16.34 18.44
C ASP A 141 -17.59 -17.76 18.59
N PRO A 142 -18.38 -18.75 19.08
CA PRO A 142 -17.90 -20.12 19.27
C PRO A 142 -17.37 -20.78 17.99
N VAL A 143 -18.04 -20.60 16.85
CA VAL A 143 -17.61 -21.20 15.57
C VAL A 143 -16.31 -20.57 15.11
N VAL A 144 -16.18 -19.25 15.24
CA VAL A 144 -14.94 -18.54 14.92
C VAL A 144 -13.77 -19.06 15.77
N ARG A 145 -13.98 -19.26 17.08
CA ARG A 145 -12.95 -19.83 17.96
C ARG A 145 -12.57 -21.25 17.56
N ASP A 146 -13.55 -22.10 17.25
CA ASP A 146 -13.31 -23.47 16.80
C ASP A 146 -12.51 -23.52 15.49
N VAL A 147 -12.80 -22.61 14.54
CA VAL A 147 -12.04 -22.45 13.28
C VAL A 147 -10.61 -22.01 13.58
N VAL A 148 -10.41 -21.01 14.44
CA VAL A 148 -9.08 -20.49 14.81
C VAL A 148 -8.23 -21.59 15.47
N ASP A 149 -8.79 -22.32 16.44
CA ASP A 149 -8.08 -23.38 17.15
C ASP A 149 -7.71 -24.54 16.21
N ALA A 150 -8.63 -24.95 15.33
CA ALA A 150 -8.37 -25.98 14.33
C ALA A 150 -7.34 -25.54 13.29
N THR A 151 -7.40 -24.28 12.83
CA THR A 151 -6.44 -23.65 11.91
C THR A 151 -5.04 -23.74 12.48
N TYR A 152 -4.86 -23.31 13.73
CA TYR A 152 -3.56 -23.35 14.37
C TYR A 152 -3.05 -24.79 14.56
N ALA A 153 -3.89 -25.69 15.08
CA ALA A 153 -3.51 -27.09 15.28
C ALA A 153 -3.11 -27.78 13.96
N THR A 154 -3.82 -27.49 12.88
CA THR A 154 -3.56 -28.04 11.54
C THR A 154 -2.30 -27.45 10.94
N ALA A 155 -2.07 -26.15 11.08
CA ALA A 155 -0.83 -25.50 10.65
C ALA A 155 0.39 -26.11 11.36
N ARG A 156 0.31 -26.36 12.67
CA ARG A 156 1.38 -27.04 13.43
C ARG A 156 1.63 -28.47 12.95
N LYS A 157 0.59 -29.17 12.50
CA LYS A 157 0.71 -30.52 11.93
C LYS A 157 1.39 -30.49 10.56
N HIS A 158 0.96 -29.59 9.67
CA HIS A 158 1.59 -29.37 8.38
C HIS A 158 3.07 -29.03 8.55
N GLU A 159 3.38 -28.13 9.48
CA GLU A 159 4.76 -27.80 9.80
C GLU A 159 5.56 -29.02 10.28
N ALA A 160 5.00 -29.85 11.16
CA ALA A 160 5.67 -31.06 11.63
C ALA A 160 5.93 -32.09 10.52
N ASN A 161 5.13 -32.07 9.44
CA ASN A 161 5.25 -32.94 8.29
C ASN A 161 6.17 -32.39 7.18
N GLY A 162 6.60 -31.13 7.28
CA GLY A 162 7.34 -30.45 6.21
C GLY A 162 6.46 -29.86 5.10
N GLU A 163 5.16 -29.74 5.33
CA GLU A 163 4.17 -29.13 4.42
C GLU A 163 4.19 -27.60 4.63
N TRP A 164 5.28 -26.96 4.20
CA TRP A 164 5.59 -25.58 4.58
C TRP A 164 4.64 -24.53 4.01
N LEU A 165 4.16 -24.73 2.78
CA LEU A 165 3.28 -23.77 2.10
C LEU A 165 1.92 -23.75 2.80
N GLU A 166 1.38 -24.93 3.11
CA GLU A 166 0.12 -25.13 3.82
C GLU A 166 0.19 -24.59 5.25
N ALA A 167 1.29 -24.86 5.96
CA ALA A 167 1.54 -24.29 7.28
C ALA A 167 1.60 -22.76 7.24
N TYR A 168 2.32 -22.20 6.25
CA TYR A 168 2.46 -20.76 6.08
C TYR A 168 1.13 -20.09 5.78
N ASP A 169 0.33 -20.64 4.86
CA ASP A 169 -0.95 -20.06 4.46
C ASP A 169 -1.95 -19.98 5.63
N LEU A 170 -2.04 -21.05 6.44
CA LEU A 170 -2.91 -21.07 7.64
C LEU A 170 -2.42 -20.08 8.71
N ILE A 171 -1.12 -20.06 9.01
CA ILE A 171 -0.54 -19.12 9.98
C ILE A 171 -0.67 -17.67 9.50
N ARG A 172 -0.52 -17.42 8.20
CA ARG A 172 -0.73 -16.09 7.61
C ARG A 172 -2.17 -15.62 7.80
N GLY A 173 -3.16 -16.49 7.58
CA GLY A 173 -4.57 -16.18 7.86
C GLY A 173 -4.79 -15.78 9.33
N LEU A 174 -4.25 -16.56 10.27
CA LEU A 174 -4.30 -16.24 11.70
C LEU A 174 -3.56 -14.96 12.06
N HIS A 175 -2.41 -14.71 11.43
CA HIS A 175 -1.63 -13.49 11.64
C HIS A 175 -2.39 -12.24 11.20
N VAL A 176 -3.09 -12.30 10.05
CA VAL A 176 -3.96 -11.21 9.58
C VAL A 176 -5.11 -10.97 10.55
N LEU A 177 -5.78 -12.03 11.00
CA LEU A 177 -6.91 -11.91 11.93
C LEU A 177 -6.52 -11.31 13.29
N TYR A 178 -5.30 -11.61 13.78
CA TYR A 178 -4.78 -11.18 15.08
C TYR A 178 -3.56 -10.26 14.94
N GLU A 179 -3.52 -9.43 13.90
CA GLU A 179 -2.36 -8.57 13.62
C GLU A 179 -2.07 -7.61 14.78
N GLU A 180 -3.12 -7.07 15.41
CA GLU A 180 -3.03 -6.15 16.55
C GLU A 180 -2.52 -6.82 17.83
N ASP A 181 -2.86 -8.09 18.07
CA ASP A 181 -2.41 -8.89 19.23
C ASP A 181 -0.97 -9.41 19.01
N GLY A 182 -0.55 -9.58 17.75
CA GLY A 182 0.77 -10.11 17.41
C GLY A 182 0.96 -11.59 17.79
N ARG A 183 -0.08 -12.28 18.27
CA ARG A 183 -0.03 -13.65 18.82
C ARG A 183 0.64 -14.67 17.89
N TYR A 184 0.40 -14.57 16.59
CA TYR A 184 0.92 -15.52 15.59
C TYR A 184 2.12 -14.97 14.80
N LYS A 185 2.64 -13.79 15.18
CA LYS A 185 3.71 -13.11 14.45
C LYS A 185 5.01 -13.91 14.41
N GLU A 186 5.41 -14.53 15.53
CA GLU A 186 6.64 -15.32 15.59
C GLU A 186 6.57 -16.56 14.68
N ASP A 187 5.45 -17.27 14.69
CA ASP A 187 5.23 -18.40 13.80
C ASP A 187 5.21 -17.99 12.33
N HIS A 188 4.54 -16.88 12.01
CA HIS A 188 4.51 -16.31 10.66
C HIS A 188 5.92 -15.96 10.18
N ASN A 189 6.71 -15.26 11.01
CA ASN A 189 8.07 -14.85 10.68
C ASN A 189 8.98 -16.06 10.45
N ARG A 190 8.89 -17.07 11.32
CA ARG A 190 9.69 -18.31 11.21
C ARG A 190 9.36 -19.09 9.93
N LEU A 191 8.09 -19.24 9.58
CA LEU A 191 7.68 -19.91 8.34
C LEU A 191 8.05 -19.09 7.10
N SER A 192 7.87 -17.76 7.16
CA SER A 192 8.30 -16.85 6.10
C SER A 192 9.81 -16.96 5.83
N GLN A 193 10.62 -16.95 6.90
CA GLN A 193 12.08 -17.13 6.79
C GLN A 193 12.44 -18.46 6.14
N ARG A 194 11.75 -19.55 6.49
CA ARG A 194 11.95 -20.85 5.85
C ARG A 194 11.66 -20.82 4.35
N LEU A 195 10.55 -20.20 3.93
CA LEU A 195 10.23 -20.07 2.51
C LEU A 195 11.26 -19.20 1.76
N LEU A 196 11.80 -18.15 2.39
CA LEU A 196 12.89 -17.35 1.82
C LEU A 196 14.19 -18.17 1.66
N MET A 197 14.52 -19.03 2.62
CA MET A 197 15.66 -19.95 2.50
C MET A 197 15.46 -20.93 1.34
N LEU A 198 14.27 -21.52 1.19
CA LEU A 198 13.96 -22.40 0.06
C LEU A 198 14.07 -21.65 -1.27
N GLN A 199 13.60 -20.40 -1.32
CA GLN A 199 13.70 -19.56 -2.51
C GLN A 199 15.17 -19.26 -2.87
N LEU A 200 16.04 -19.03 -1.88
CA LEU A 200 17.44 -18.72 -2.12
C LEU A 200 18.24 -19.97 -2.49
N TYR A 201 18.14 -21.03 -1.68
CA TYR A 201 19.03 -22.18 -1.76
C TYR A 201 18.51 -23.29 -2.69
N THR A 202 17.19 -23.51 -2.73
CA THR A 202 16.55 -24.58 -3.51
C THR A 202 15.33 -24.06 -4.30
N PRO A 203 15.50 -23.04 -5.17
CA PRO A 203 14.38 -22.38 -5.85
C PRO A 203 13.55 -23.32 -6.74
N GLU A 204 14.19 -24.31 -7.38
CA GLU A 204 13.52 -25.32 -8.19
C GLU A 204 12.59 -26.20 -7.34
N LEU A 205 13.06 -26.62 -6.15
CA LEU A 205 12.23 -27.38 -5.22
C LEU A 205 11.02 -26.57 -4.74
N LEU A 206 11.21 -25.29 -4.39
CA LEU A 206 10.09 -24.43 -4.00
C LEU A 206 9.10 -24.22 -5.15
N HIS A 207 9.60 -24.11 -6.38
CA HIS A 207 8.77 -24.04 -7.58
C HIS A 207 7.94 -25.31 -7.76
N ASP A 208 8.56 -26.49 -7.62
CA ASP A 208 7.87 -27.77 -7.70
C ASP A 208 6.80 -27.94 -6.62
N MET A 209 7.10 -27.53 -5.38
CA MET A 209 6.14 -27.52 -4.27
C MET A 209 4.92 -26.66 -4.59
N ARG A 210 5.12 -25.44 -5.11
CA ARG A 210 4.02 -24.55 -5.52
C ARG A 210 3.21 -25.13 -6.67
N SER A 211 3.89 -25.72 -7.66
CA SER A 211 3.24 -26.37 -8.79
C SER A 211 2.37 -27.54 -8.34
N ALA A 212 2.88 -28.35 -7.40
CA ALA A 212 2.13 -29.45 -6.81
C ALA A 212 0.91 -28.98 -6.00
N GLN A 213 1.04 -27.89 -5.23
CA GLN A 213 -0.06 -27.29 -4.47
C GLN A 213 -1.18 -26.81 -5.43
N MET A 214 -0.83 -26.09 -6.50
CA MET A 214 -1.80 -25.66 -7.52
C MET A 214 -2.58 -26.83 -8.14
N VAL A 215 -1.87 -27.90 -8.52
CA VAL A 215 -2.51 -29.10 -9.06
C VAL A 215 -3.43 -29.76 -8.02
N ALA A 216 -3.05 -29.76 -6.75
CA ALA A 216 -3.89 -30.26 -5.66
C ALA A 216 -5.16 -29.42 -5.46
N ASP A 217 -5.09 -28.12 -5.76
CA ASP A 217 -6.22 -27.19 -5.72
C ASP A 217 -7.06 -27.18 -7.02
N GLY A 218 -6.64 -27.95 -8.03
CA GLY A 218 -7.36 -28.09 -9.31
C GLY A 218 -7.02 -27.01 -10.34
N GLU A 219 -5.93 -26.27 -10.13
CA GLU A 219 -5.37 -25.30 -11.07
C GLU A 219 -4.34 -25.93 -12.02
N ASP A 220 -3.96 -25.21 -13.07
CA ASP A 220 -2.89 -25.62 -13.97
C ASP A 220 -1.53 -25.57 -13.27
N PRO A 221 -0.60 -26.52 -13.56
CA PRO A 221 0.73 -26.49 -12.98
C PRO A 221 1.50 -25.25 -13.43
N LEU A 222 2.50 -24.85 -12.64
CA LEU A 222 3.43 -23.81 -13.04
C LEU A 222 4.16 -24.20 -14.35
N PRO A 223 4.48 -23.22 -15.22
CA PRO A 223 5.41 -23.45 -16.32
C PRO A 223 6.76 -23.98 -15.78
N PRO A 224 7.55 -24.73 -16.58
CA PRO A 224 8.83 -25.28 -16.12
C PRO A 224 9.73 -24.25 -15.45
N PHE A 225 10.39 -24.64 -14.35
CA PHE A 225 11.31 -23.77 -13.63
C PHE A 225 12.40 -23.21 -14.55
N ASN A 226 12.65 -21.91 -14.42
CA ASN A 226 13.65 -21.19 -15.20
C ASN A 226 14.81 -20.73 -14.28
N PRO A 227 16.02 -21.33 -14.36
CA PRO A 227 17.14 -21.07 -13.45
C PRO A 227 17.91 -19.78 -13.77
N ILE A 228 17.20 -18.76 -14.24
CA ILE A 228 17.78 -17.59 -14.93
C ILE A 228 18.56 -16.63 -14.01
N ASP A 229 18.40 -16.76 -12.69
CA ASP A 229 18.95 -15.86 -11.65
C ASP A 229 20.25 -16.37 -10.99
N GLY A 230 20.90 -17.35 -11.62
CA GLY A 230 22.12 -17.96 -11.07
C GLY A 230 21.87 -18.80 -9.82
N THR A 231 22.94 -19.20 -9.14
CA THR A 231 22.88 -20.06 -7.96
C THR A 231 23.11 -19.29 -6.67
N TRP A 232 22.69 -19.84 -5.53
CA TRP A 232 23.02 -19.27 -4.21
C TRP A 232 24.54 -19.12 -4.00
N ARG A 233 25.36 -19.96 -4.65
CA ARG A 233 26.83 -19.89 -4.57
C ARG A 233 27.36 -18.59 -5.19
N ASP A 234 26.75 -18.16 -6.30
CA ASP A 234 27.11 -16.91 -6.96
C ASP A 234 26.68 -15.71 -6.11
N LYS A 235 25.46 -15.76 -5.57
CA LYS A 235 24.88 -14.71 -4.72
C LYS A 235 25.69 -14.48 -3.45
N LEU A 236 26.08 -15.56 -2.77
CA LEU A 236 26.77 -15.48 -1.48
C LEU A 236 28.30 -15.48 -1.57
N ALA A 237 28.90 -15.54 -2.78
CA ALA A 237 30.35 -15.70 -2.97
C ALA A 237 31.22 -14.69 -2.21
N ASN A 238 30.70 -13.48 -1.98
CA ASN A 238 31.43 -12.37 -1.36
C ASN A 238 31.03 -12.07 0.09
N VAL A 239 30.13 -12.86 0.68
CA VAL A 239 29.73 -12.74 2.09
C VAL A 239 30.91 -13.08 3.01
N ASN A 240 31.11 -12.30 4.07
CA ASN A 240 32.18 -12.50 5.04
C ASN A 240 31.81 -11.95 6.43
N GLU A 241 32.56 -12.37 7.45
CA GLU A 241 32.32 -12.07 8.87
C GLU A 241 32.09 -10.58 9.17
N ARG A 242 32.83 -9.67 8.51
CA ARG A 242 32.69 -8.23 8.77
C ARG A 242 31.34 -7.67 8.35
N MET A 243 30.72 -8.27 7.33
CA MET A 243 29.37 -7.88 6.87
C MET A 243 28.28 -8.23 7.89
N VAL A 244 28.60 -9.00 8.94
CA VAL A 244 27.69 -9.33 10.05
C VAL A 244 28.05 -8.54 11.31
N LEU A 245 29.34 -8.52 11.69
CA LEU A 245 29.79 -7.87 12.93
C LEU A 245 29.61 -6.35 12.91
N GLU A 246 29.81 -5.70 11.77
CA GLU A 246 29.67 -4.24 11.65
C GLU A 246 28.19 -3.81 11.80
N PRO A 247 27.21 -4.43 11.10
CA PRO A 247 25.79 -4.22 11.38
C PRO A 247 25.38 -4.46 12.83
N LEU A 248 25.78 -5.58 13.45
CA LEU A 248 25.48 -5.86 14.86
C LEU A 248 25.95 -4.73 15.78
N SER A 249 27.17 -4.23 15.55
CA SER A 249 27.72 -3.13 16.32
C SER A 249 26.98 -1.82 16.08
N LEU A 250 26.64 -1.51 14.82
CA LEU A 250 25.89 -0.31 14.48
C LEU A 250 24.48 -0.34 15.09
N SER A 251 23.76 -1.46 14.97
CA SER A 251 22.42 -1.63 15.54
C SER A 251 22.42 -1.44 17.05
N ALA A 252 23.31 -2.12 17.78
CA ALA A 252 23.37 -2.03 19.24
C ALA A 252 23.68 -0.61 19.76
N ASN A 253 24.29 0.25 18.95
CA ASN A 253 24.68 1.60 19.34
C ASN A 253 23.72 2.69 18.83
N TYR A 254 23.14 2.52 17.63
CA TYR A 254 22.46 3.59 16.90
C TYR A 254 21.02 3.27 16.50
N HIS A 255 20.52 2.04 16.68
CA HIS A 255 19.11 1.76 16.38
C HIS A 255 18.19 2.55 17.31
N VAL A 256 17.09 3.07 16.75
CA VAL A 256 16.16 3.97 17.46
C VAL A 256 15.38 3.26 18.58
N ASP A 257 15.01 1.98 18.40
CA ASP A 257 14.24 1.20 19.39
C ASP A 257 15.07 0.63 20.55
N GLU A 258 16.39 0.90 20.59
CA GLU A 258 17.28 0.46 21.68
C GLU A 258 17.30 -1.05 21.98
N VAL A 259 17.02 -1.90 20.99
CA VAL A 259 17.09 -3.37 21.11
C VAL A 259 18.45 -3.80 21.69
N GLU A 260 18.43 -4.68 22.69
CA GLU A 260 19.66 -5.09 23.36
C GLU A 260 20.53 -5.93 22.42
N GLY A 261 21.85 -5.77 22.51
CA GLY A 261 22.77 -6.58 21.71
C GLY A 261 22.62 -8.09 21.95
N ALA A 262 22.08 -8.51 23.11
CA ALA A 262 21.75 -9.90 23.39
C ALA A 262 20.62 -10.41 22.49
N ASP A 263 19.55 -9.64 22.32
CA ASP A 263 18.41 -10.00 21.48
C ASP A 263 18.85 -10.17 20.02
N LEU A 264 19.69 -9.27 19.50
CA LEU A 264 20.27 -9.39 18.15
C LEU A 264 21.03 -10.72 17.97
N LEU A 265 21.81 -11.13 18.97
CA LEU A 265 22.52 -12.41 18.91
C LEU A 265 21.56 -13.59 18.98
N LEU A 266 20.51 -13.52 19.80
CA LEU A 266 19.47 -14.55 19.87
C LEU A 266 18.72 -14.69 18.54
N GLY A 267 18.38 -13.58 17.88
CA GLY A 267 17.82 -13.58 16.52
C GLY A 267 18.73 -14.24 15.50
N GLY A 268 20.02 -13.93 15.53
CA GLY A 268 21.01 -14.57 14.66
C GLY A 268 21.11 -16.09 14.88
N LEU A 269 21.09 -16.53 16.13
CA LEU A 269 21.03 -17.97 16.46
C LEU A 269 19.73 -18.60 15.96
N ARG A 270 18.57 -17.93 16.12
CA ARG A 270 17.27 -18.41 15.59
C ARG A 270 17.29 -18.59 14.07
N GLY A 271 17.93 -17.70 13.33
CA GLY A 271 18.07 -17.83 11.88
C GLY A 271 18.86 -19.08 11.48
N VAL A 272 19.99 -19.32 12.15
CA VAL A 272 20.82 -20.53 11.96
C VAL A 272 20.10 -21.80 12.41
N GLU A 273 19.32 -21.77 13.50
CA GLU A 273 18.47 -22.89 13.93
C GLU A 273 17.40 -23.21 12.88
N THR A 274 16.78 -22.18 12.29
CA THR A 274 15.75 -22.35 11.25
C THR A 274 16.33 -22.98 9.99
N LEU A 275 17.53 -22.55 9.57
CA LEU A 275 18.27 -23.16 8.47
C LEU A 275 18.47 -24.66 8.69
N VAL A 276 18.98 -25.04 9.86
CA VAL A 276 19.29 -26.45 10.18
C VAL A 276 18.02 -27.28 10.43
N ASN A 277 16.93 -26.66 10.88
CA ASN A 277 15.62 -27.30 11.02
C ASN A 277 14.75 -27.23 9.76
N THR A 278 15.35 -27.03 8.59
CA THR A 278 14.66 -27.10 7.29
C THR A 278 15.23 -28.26 6.46
N PRO A 279 14.69 -29.49 6.62
CA PRO A 279 15.19 -30.71 5.98
C PRO A 279 15.33 -30.64 4.45
N ASP A 280 14.47 -29.88 3.77
CA ASP A 280 14.48 -29.71 2.31
C ASP A 280 15.77 -29.07 1.78
N LEU A 281 16.45 -28.30 2.63
CA LEU A 281 17.76 -27.75 2.31
C LEU A 281 18.86 -28.81 2.26
N ALA A 282 18.59 -30.06 2.66
CA ALA A 282 19.53 -31.16 2.53
C ALA A 282 19.89 -31.49 1.07
N VAL A 283 19.14 -30.98 0.08
CA VAL A 283 19.52 -31.01 -1.33
C VAL A 283 20.87 -30.31 -1.55
N GLU A 284 21.07 -29.14 -0.92
CA GLU A 284 22.31 -28.36 -1.01
C GLU A 284 23.26 -28.62 0.17
N PHE A 285 22.73 -29.01 1.32
CA PHE A 285 23.48 -29.24 2.57
C PHE A 285 23.23 -30.65 3.14
N PRO A 286 23.78 -31.71 2.51
CA PRO A 286 23.36 -33.10 2.77
C PRO A 286 23.49 -33.57 4.22
N LEU A 287 24.45 -33.02 4.97
CA LEU A 287 24.70 -33.42 6.35
C LEU A 287 23.61 -32.96 7.35
N ILE A 288 22.72 -32.05 6.97
CA ILE A 288 21.54 -31.70 7.78
C ILE A 288 20.59 -32.91 7.94
N LYS A 289 20.59 -33.83 6.97
CA LYS A 289 19.77 -35.05 7.02
C LYS A 289 20.30 -36.09 8.02
N ASP A 290 21.56 -36.00 8.43
CA ASP A 290 22.11 -36.85 9.48
C ASP A 290 21.62 -36.34 10.85
N ASP A 291 20.68 -37.07 11.45
CA ASP A 291 20.06 -36.68 12.72
C ASP A 291 21.07 -36.46 13.85
N LEU A 292 22.14 -37.26 13.92
CA LEU A 292 23.13 -37.11 14.99
C LEU A 292 23.93 -35.83 14.80
N ARG A 293 24.38 -35.54 13.57
CA ARG A 293 25.11 -34.31 13.26
C ARG A 293 24.21 -33.10 13.46
N ARG A 294 22.97 -33.15 12.99
CA ARG A 294 21.97 -32.09 13.15
C ARG A 294 21.72 -31.78 14.63
N GLN A 295 21.43 -32.81 15.44
CA GLN A 295 21.19 -32.64 16.87
C GLN A 295 22.43 -32.16 17.62
N THR A 296 23.63 -32.62 17.23
CA THR A 296 24.89 -32.13 17.77
C THR A 296 25.05 -30.63 17.55
N PHE A 297 24.78 -30.16 16.32
CA PHE A 297 24.82 -28.73 16.01
C PHE A 297 23.80 -27.94 16.84
N LEU A 298 22.54 -28.37 16.84
CA LEU A 298 21.46 -27.70 17.55
C LEU A 298 21.71 -27.64 19.07
N GLN A 299 22.34 -28.67 19.66
CA GLN A 299 22.74 -28.63 21.06
C GLN A 299 23.79 -27.55 21.32
N ASN A 300 24.82 -27.43 20.47
CA ASN A 300 25.83 -26.38 20.61
C ASN A 300 25.22 -24.98 20.45
N VAL A 301 24.28 -24.81 19.52
CA VAL A 301 23.54 -23.55 19.35
C VAL A 301 22.68 -23.25 20.57
N ALA A 302 22.04 -24.27 21.18
CA ALA A 302 21.30 -24.09 22.42
C ALA A 302 22.19 -23.67 23.60
N GLU A 303 23.39 -24.24 23.72
CA GLU A 303 24.37 -23.83 24.73
C GLU A 303 24.85 -22.38 24.50
N ALA A 304 25.08 -22.02 23.24
CA ALA A 304 25.41 -20.65 22.83
C ALA A 304 24.27 -19.67 23.17
N ARG A 305 23.00 -20.07 22.96
CA ARG A 305 21.82 -19.29 23.35
C ARG A 305 21.77 -19.04 24.85
N THR A 306 21.90 -20.09 25.66
CA THR A 306 21.96 -19.98 27.12
C THR A 306 23.14 -19.10 27.59
N TRP A 307 24.27 -19.13 26.88
CA TRP A 307 25.41 -18.24 27.16
C TRP A 307 25.11 -16.76 26.88
N VAL A 308 24.27 -16.45 25.86
CA VAL A 308 23.78 -15.09 25.58
C VAL A 308 22.75 -14.67 26.63
N GLU A 309 21.73 -15.50 26.90
CA GLU A 309 20.65 -15.21 27.87
C GLU A 309 21.17 -14.91 29.29
N ASN A 310 22.26 -15.56 29.69
CA ASN A 310 22.87 -15.35 31.01
C ASN A 310 23.70 -14.05 31.11
N ARG A 311 23.96 -13.35 30.01
CA ARG A 311 24.60 -12.03 30.04
C ARG A 311 23.57 -10.96 30.36
N ARG A 312 23.47 -10.62 31.64
CA ARG A 312 22.71 -9.45 32.12
C ARG A 312 23.45 -8.16 31.72
N GLY A 313 23.29 -7.67 30.49
CA GLY A 313 23.81 -6.37 30.04
C GLY A 313 24.22 -6.31 28.56
N ARG A 314 24.74 -5.15 28.12
CA ARG A 314 25.18 -4.92 26.73
C ARG A 314 26.29 -5.89 26.32
N VAL A 315 26.00 -6.70 25.31
CA VAL A 315 26.95 -7.56 24.59
C VAL A 315 28.06 -6.72 23.97
N SER A 316 29.33 -7.07 24.22
CA SER A 316 30.47 -6.40 23.60
C SER A 316 30.81 -6.96 22.23
N LEU A 317 31.59 -6.23 21.41
CA LEU A 317 32.12 -6.76 20.14
C LEU A 317 32.92 -8.07 20.34
N TYR A 318 33.62 -8.21 21.46
CA TYR A 318 34.34 -9.44 21.80
C TYR A 318 33.38 -10.61 22.02
N ASP A 319 32.23 -10.37 22.67
CA ASP A 319 31.19 -11.38 22.86
C ASP A 319 30.57 -11.79 21.52
N MET A 320 30.28 -10.83 20.64
CA MET A 320 29.75 -11.10 19.29
C MET A 320 30.70 -12.00 18.48
N ILE A 321 31.99 -11.66 18.45
CA ILE A 321 33.03 -12.46 17.78
C ILE A 321 33.14 -13.86 18.41
N THR A 322 33.09 -13.93 19.74
CA THR A 322 33.20 -15.21 20.47
C THR A 322 32.02 -16.13 20.14
N LEU A 323 30.81 -15.59 20.11
CA LEU A 323 29.61 -16.35 19.77
C LEU A 323 29.70 -16.87 18.34
N LEU A 324 29.99 -16.00 17.38
CA LEU A 324 30.01 -16.35 15.97
C LEU A 324 31.05 -17.45 15.69
N ARG A 325 32.26 -17.34 16.27
CA ARG A 325 33.29 -18.40 16.18
C ARG A 325 32.87 -19.71 16.84
N THR A 326 32.10 -19.66 17.91
CA THR A 326 31.57 -20.86 18.57
C THR A 326 30.59 -21.58 17.65
N VAL A 327 29.69 -20.84 16.99
CA VAL A 327 28.74 -21.39 16.01
C VAL A 327 29.47 -21.95 14.79
N MET A 328 30.46 -21.23 14.24
CA MET A 328 31.25 -21.73 13.09
C MET A 328 32.00 -23.02 13.43
N ARG A 329 32.61 -23.10 14.61
CA ARG A 329 33.29 -24.33 15.04
C ARG A 329 32.32 -25.49 15.20
N ALA A 330 31.17 -25.24 15.84
CA ALA A 330 30.13 -26.25 15.99
C ALA A 330 29.66 -26.75 14.62
N ASN A 331 29.53 -25.86 13.63
CA ASN A 331 29.21 -26.21 12.25
C ASN A 331 30.26 -27.13 11.62
N ASP A 332 31.54 -26.74 11.66
CA ASP A 332 32.63 -27.51 11.07
C ASP A 332 32.70 -28.93 11.63
N ASP A 333 32.48 -29.08 12.94
CA ASP A 333 32.51 -30.35 13.66
C ASP A 333 31.25 -31.22 13.43
N SER A 334 30.19 -30.70 12.78
CA SER A 334 28.88 -31.37 12.65
C SER A 334 28.27 -31.35 11.24
N VAL A 335 27.49 -30.31 10.90
CA VAL A 335 26.68 -30.20 9.67
C VAL A 335 27.44 -29.59 8.49
N SER A 336 28.63 -29.03 8.72
CA SER A 336 29.57 -28.51 7.71
C SER A 336 28.93 -27.68 6.59
N ILE A 337 28.00 -26.80 6.96
CA ILE A 337 27.37 -25.82 6.06
C ILE A 337 28.43 -24.77 5.68
N PRO A 338 28.48 -24.29 4.42
CA PRO A 338 29.39 -23.23 4.02
C PRO A 338 29.29 -21.98 4.89
N GLU A 339 30.42 -21.39 5.26
CA GLU A 339 30.49 -20.24 6.17
C GLU A 339 29.62 -19.07 5.70
N GLN A 340 29.60 -18.79 4.39
CA GLN A 340 28.82 -17.70 3.80
C GLN A 340 27.32 -17.85 4.07
N VAL A 341 26.80 -19.08 4.04
CA VAL A 341 25.40 -19.39 4.31
C VAL A 341 25.07 -19.12 5.78
N LEU A 342 25.92 -19.59 6.70
CA LEU A 342 25.70 -19.34 8.12
C LEU A 342 25.80 -17.86 8.48
N LEU A 343 26.74 -17.13 7.89
CA LEU A 343 26.87 -15.69 8.09
C LEU A 343 25.66 -14.93 7.56
N HIS A 344 25.17 -15.31 6.37
CA HIS A 344 23.97 -14.73 5.78
C HIS A 344 22.74 -14.93 6.67
N GLU A 345 22.46 -16.17 7.08
CA GLU A 345 21.30 -16.48 7.92
C GLU A 345 21.42 -15.92 9.34
N PHE A 346 22.61 -15.90 9.92
CA PHE A 346 22.84 -15.26 11.21
C PHE A 346 22.62 -13.75 11.12
N GLY A 347 23.15 -13.09 10.08
CA GLY A 347 22.99 -11.66 9.86
C GLY A 347 21.53 -11.25 9.69
N ASN A 348 20.79 -11.97 8.83
CA ASN A 348 19.37 -11.72 8.60
C ASN A 348 18.53 -12.00 9.85
N GLY A 349 18.78 -13.11 10.55
CA GLY A 349 18.10 -13.42 11.81
C GLY A 349 18.34 -12.36 12.88
N ALA A 350 19.57 -11.81 12.96
CA ALA A 350 19.88 -10.75 13.92
C ALA A 350 19.16 -9.43 13.59
N MET A 351 19.08 -9.05 12.32
CA MET A 351 18.37 -7.82 11.94
C MET A 351 16.86 -7.94 12.04
N ALA A 352 16.30 -9.16 11.97
CA ALA A 352 14.87 -9.41 12.13
C ALA A 352 14.32 -9.06 13.52
N GLU A 353 15.18 -8.93 14.53
CA GLU A 353 14.84 -8.47 15.89
C GLU A 353 14.62 -6.96 16.01
N LEU A 354 15.01 -6.22 14.97
CA LEU A 354 14.88 -4.77 14.92
C LEU A 354 13.51 -4.43 14.32
N ASP A 355 13.52 -3.65 13.24
CA ASP A 355 12.33 -3.28 12.51
C ASP A 355 12.31 -3.85 11.08
N PRO A 356 11.16 -3.85 10.39
CA PRO A 356 11.06 -4.33 9.01
C PRO A 356 11.86 -3.51 7.99
N PHE A 357 12.51 -2.41 8.41
CA PHE A 357 13.21 -1.47 7.54
C PHE A 357 14.73 -1.54 7.69
N THR A 358 15.21 -2.22 8.73
CA THR A 358 16.62 -2.45 9.02
C THR A 358 17.06 -3.77 8.41
N SER A 359 18.05 -3.71 7.53
CA SER A 359 18.55 -4.89 6.84
C SER A 359 19.99 -4.72 6.37
N ILE A 360 20.67 -5.85 6.25
CA ILE A 360 21.92 -5.95 5.51
C ILE A 360 21.54 -6.04 4.04
N ILE A 361 22.14 -5.19 3.22
CA ILE A 361 22.07 -5.28 1.76
C ILE A 361 23.31 -6.05 1.32
N TRP A 362 23.10 -7.32 0.99
CA TRP A 362 24.15 -8.27 0.64
C TRP A 362 24.79 -7.94 -0.71
N PRO A 363 25.99 -8.48 -1.01
CA PRO A 363 26.74 -8.09 -2.20
C PRO A 363 26.03 -8.23 -3.54
N ASP A 364 25.19 -9.25 -3.69
CA ASP A 364 24.35 -9.45 -4.87
C ASP A 364 23.21 -8.43 -4.96
N GLU A 365 22.72 -7.93 -3.83
CA GLU A 365 21.60 -7.00 -3.74
C GLU A 365 22.01 -5.53 -3.91
N VAL A 366 23.29 -5.18 -3.75
CA VAL A 366 23.76 -3.78 -3.74
C VAL A 366 23.39 -3.01 -5.02
N ASN A 367 23.49 -3.65 -6.17
CA ASN A 367 23.18 -2.99 -7.44
C ASN A 367 21.68 -2.70 -7.55
N ASP A 368 20.84 -3.60 -7.06
CA ASP A 368 19.39 -3.50 -7.13
C ASP A 368 18.88 -2.46 -6.12
N PHE A 369 19.49 -2.46 -4.93
CA PHE A 369 19.28 -1.43 -3.91
C PHE A 369 19.63 -0.02 -4.41
N ARG A 370 20.75 0.14 -5.14
CA ARG A 370 21.11 1.42 -5.77
C ARG A 370 20.10 1.84 -6.84
N ARG A 371 19.71 0.93 -7.73
CA ARG A 371 18.72 1.20 -8.78
C ARG A 371 17.38 1.67 -8.21
N SER A 372 16.91 1.03 -7.14
CA SER A 372 15.64 1.42 -6.49
C SER A 372 15.73 2.74 -5.70
N THR A 373 16.90 3.07 -5.16
CA THR A 373 17.11 4.31 -4.37
C THR A 373 17.33 5.54 -5.24
N ASP A 374 17.99 5.42 -6.39
CA ASP A 374 18.34 6.55 -7.26
C ASP A 374 17.12 7.18 -7.97
N GLY A 375 15.95 6.54 -7.92
CA GLY A 375 14.68 7.06 -8.47
C GLY A 375 14.64 7.18 -10.01
N ASN A 376 15.73 6.83 -10.70
CA ASN A 376 15.84 6.90 -12.14
C ASN A 376 15.50 5.54 -12.77
N PHE A 377 14.25 5.38 -13.21
CA PHE A 377 13.85 4.19 -13.95
C PHE A 377 14.43 4.24 -15.37
N THR A 378 15.32 3.30 -15.69
CA THR A 378 15.91 3.17 -17.03
C THR A 378 15.48 1.85 -17.66
N GLY A 379 14.78 1.92 -18.78
CA GLY A 379 14.19 0.76 -19.43
C GLY A 379 13.61 1.12 -20.79
N VAL A 380 12.56 0.42 -21.21
CA VAL A 380 11.94 0.65 -22.53
C VAL A 380 10.61 1.40 -22.45
N GLY A 381 10.06 1.60 -21.25
CA GLY A 381 8.82 2.33 -21.01
C GLY A 381 7.57 1.51 -21.32
N VAL A 382 7.42 0.36 -20.67
CA VAL A 382 6.25 -0.51 -20.80
C VAL A 382 5.74 -0.88 -19.43
N GLN A 383 4.42 -0.92 -19.27
CA GLN A 383 3.77 -1.58 -18.16
C GLN A 383 3.49 -3.03 -18.56
N ILE A 384 3.90 -3.97 -17.71
CA ILE A 384 3.80 -5.41 -17.94
C ILE A 384 3.11 -6.11 -16.78
N THR A 385 2.43 -7.23 -17.08
CA THR A 385 1.78 -8.11 -16.11
C THR A 385 2.00 -9.58 -16.49
N LEU A 386 1.62 -10.51 -15.63
CA LEU A 386 1.46 -11.91 -16.00
C LEU A 386 -0.04 -12.17 -16.27
N ASN A 387 -0.37 -12.72 -17.43
CA ASN A 387 -1.74 -13.09 -17.78
C ASN A 387 -2.19 -14.38 -17.05
N ASP A 388 -3.43 -14.82 -17.28
CA ASP A 388 -3.98 -16.05 -16.67
C ASP A 388 -3.16 -17.31 -17.01
N LEU A 389 -2.49 -17.32 -18.17
CA LEU A 389 -1.59 -18.39 -18.61
C LEU A 389 -0.16 -18.22 -18.06
N ARG A 390 0.06 -17.23 -17.18
CA ARG A 390 1.35 -16.85 -16.59
C ARG A 390 2.39 -16.47 -17.63
N GLU A 391 1.96 -15.85 -18.71
CA GLU A 391 2.79 -15.30 -19.76
C GLU A 391 2.97 -13.79 -19.54
N LEU A 392 4.13 -13.26 -19.92
CA LEU A 392 4.45 -11.85 -19.76
C LEU A 392 3.69 -11.01 -20.80
N GLU A 393 2.69 -10.26 -20.37
CA GLU A 393 1.81 -9.44 -21.21
C GLU A 393 2.08 -7.95 -21.03
N VAL A 394 2.04 -7.18 -22.11
CA VAL A 394 2.10 -5.71 -22.11
C VAL A 394 0.72 -5.14 -21.81
N VAL A 395 0.58 -4.45 -20.68
CA VAL A 395 -0.64 -3.70 -20.33
C VAL A 395 -0.76 -2.47 -21.22
N THR A 396 0.28 -1.62 -21.22
CA THR A 396 0.34 -0.45 -22.11
C THR A 396 1.78 0.04 -22.27
N PRO A 397 2.20 0.46 -23.48
CA PRO A 397 3.43 1.20 -23.66
C PRO A 397 3.26 2.66 -23.20
N LEU A 398 4.25 3.19 -22.49
CA LEU A 398 4.22 4.57 -22.02
C LEU A 398 4.46 5.54 -23.17
N SER A 399 3.68 6.63 -23.23
CA SER A 399 3.70 7.55 -24.36
C SER A 399 5.08 8.21 -24.54
N GLY A 400 5.55 8.27 -25.79
CA GLY A 400 6.83 8.90 -26.11
C GLY A 400 8.08 8.13 -25.66
N THR A 401 7.95 6.90 -25.15
CA THR A 401 9.08 6.04 -24.72
C THR A 401 9.63 5.16 -25.85
N PRO A 402 10.79 4.49 -25.69
CA PRO A 402 11.32 3.58 -26.70
C PRO A 402 10.33 2.53 -27.21
N ALA A 403 9.56 1.89 -26.33
CA ALA A 403 8.61 0.85 -26.71
C ALA A 403 7.40 1.40 -27.48
N SER A 404 6.84 2.54 -27.03
CA SER A 404 5.76 3.22 -27.75
C SER A 404 6.22 3.63 -29.16
N ARG A 405 7.40 4.24 -29.31
CA ARG A 405 7.96 4.62 -30.62
C ARG A 405 8.25 3.43 -31.53
N ALA A 406 8.48 2.25 -30.97
CA ALA A 406 8.72 1.03 -31.73
C ALA A 406 7.43 0.35 -32.19
N GLY A 407 6.25 0.82 -31.75
CA GLY A 407 4.95 0.27 -32.15
C GLY A 407 4.49 -0.94 -31.33
N MET A 408 5.00 -1.09 -30.10
CA MET A 408 4.45 -2.04 -29.13
C MET A 408 3.01 -1.65 -28.77
N ARG A 409 2.16 -2.62 -28.42
CA ARG A 409 0.74 -2.41 -28.12
C ARG A 409 0.32 -3.10 -26.82
N ALA A 410 -0.80 -2.64 -26.25
CA ALA A 410 -1.51 -3.39 -25.23
C ALA A 410 -1.89 -4.80 -25.75
N GLY A 411 -1.75 -5.81 -24.91
CA GLY A 411 -2.02 -7.22 -25.23
C GLY A 411 -0.87 -7.95 -25.93
N ASP A 412 0.25 -7.30 -26.20
CA ASP A 412 1.46 -7.95 -26.74
C ASP A 412 2.05 -8.92 -25.70
N ILE A 413 2.32 -10.17 -26.08
CA ILE A 413 2.93 -11.19 -25.19
C ILE A 413 4.44 -11.27 -25.45
N ILE A 414 5.24 -10.89 -24.47
CA ILE A 414 6.71 -10.94 -24.54
C ILE A 414 7.17 -12.38 -24.34
N ARG A 415 7.60 -13.03 -25.42
CA ARG A 415 8.09 -14.42 -25.45
C ARG A 415 9.58 -14.55 -25.14
N LYS A 416 10.37 -13.54 -25.51
CA LYS A 416 11.82 -13.54 -25.27
C LYS A 416 12.35 -12.16 -24.94
N VAL A 417 13.35 -12.10 -24.07
CA VAL A 417 14.19 -10.92 -23.82
C VAL A 417 15.63 -11.29 -24.14
N ASP A 418 16.25 -10.57 -25.08
CA ASP A 418 17.61 -10.84 -25.59
C ASP A 418 17.82 -12.30 -26.05
N GLY A 419 16.77 -12.90 -26.62
CA GLY A 419 16.77 -14.27 -27.13
C GLY A 419 16.49 -15.36 -26.08
N GLU A 420 16.47 -15.00 -24.80
CA GLU A 420 16.15 -15.92 -23.70
C GLU A 420 14.63 -15.98 -23.46
N ASN A 421 14.11 -17.18 -23.24
CA ASN A 421 12.67 -17.42 -23.06
C ASN A 421 12.18 -16.83 -21.73
N THR A 422 11.04 -16.14 -21.78
CA THR A 422 10.35 -15.56 -20.61
C THR A 422 9.40 -16.54 -19.92
N MET A 423 9.14 -17.70 -20.51
CA MET A 423 8.31 -18.73 -19.87
C MET A 423 8.92 -19.13 -18.53
N GLY A 424 8.09 -19.13 -17.49
CA GLY A 424 8.49 -19.49 -16.12
C GLY A 424 9.27 -18.42 -15.36
N ILE A 425 9.53 -17.24 -15.94
CA ILE A 425 10.15 -16.13 -15.19
C ILE A 425 9.09 -15.36 -14.38
N THR A 426 9.50 -14.81 -13.25
CA THR A 426 8.69 -13.90 -12.44
C THR A 426 8.66 -12.49 -13.05
N LEU A 427 7.69 -11.68 -12.63
CA LEU A 427 7.61 -10.28 -13.07
C LEU A 427 8.88 -9.49 -12.73
N ASN A 428 9.47 -9.70 -11.56
CA ASN A 428 10.71 -9.02 -11.16
C ASN A 428 11.88 -9.43 -12.05
N GLN A 429 12.04 -10.73 -12.34
CA GLN A 429 13.05 -11.22 -13.28
C GLN A 429 12.88 -10.62 -14.68
N ALA A 430 11.64 -10.46 -15.13
CA ALA A 430 11.34 -9.77 -16.38
C ALA A 430 11.78 -8.29 -16.34
N VAL A 431 11.44 -7.57 -15.27
CA VAL A 431 11.84 -6.17 -15.07
C VAL A 431 13.37 -6.02 -15.07
N ASP A 432 14.11 -6.85 -14.33
CA ASP A 432 15.57 -6.77 -14.28
C ASP A 432 16.24 -6.99 -15.64
N ARG A 433 15.61 -7.78 -16.51
CA ARG A 433 16.11 -8.06 -17.86
C ARG A 433 15.73 -6.99 -18.87
N ILE A 434 14.52 -6.45 -18.76
CA ILE A 434 14.04 -5.39 -19.64
C ILE A 434 14.73 -4.05 -19.29
N THR A 435 15.00 -3.82 -18.01
CA THR A 435 15.77 -2.66 -17.53
C THR A 435 17.27 -2.88 -17.69
N GLY A 436 18.05 -1.82 -17.52
CA GLY A 436 19.49 -1.86 -17.72
C GLY A 436 20.08 -0.48 -18.01
N PRO A 437 21.40 -0.40 -18.27
CA PRO A 437 22.08 0.87 -18.47
C PRO A 437 21.50 1.68 -19.64
N LYS A 438 21.40 3.00 -19.48
CA LYS A 438 20.91 3.90 -20.53
C LYS A 438 21.69 3.73 -21.82
N GLY A 439 20.98 3.65 -22.94
CA GLY A 439 21.53 3.48 -24.28
C GLY A 439 21.93 2.05 -24.65
N SER A 440 21.91 1.11 -23.70
CA SER A 440 22.14 -0.30 -24.00
C SER A 440 20.99 -0.88 -24.86
N PRO A 441 21.29 -1.80 -25.79
CA PRO A 441 20.27 -2.45 -26.58
C PRO A 441 19.53 -3.51 -25.74
N VAL A 442 18.27 -3.73 -26.08
CA VAL A 442 17.47 -4.88 -25.64
C VAL A 442 16.56 -5.31 -26.77
N THR A 443 16.45 -6.62 -26.97
CA THR A 443 15.59 -7.20 -28.00
C THR A 443 14.41 -7.89 -27.35
N LEU A 444 13.19 -7.45 -27.66
CA LEU A 444 11.96 -8.10 -27.22
C LEU A 444 11.33 -8.85 -28.39
N THR A 445 11.17 -10.16 -28.25
CA THR A 445 10.38 -10.97 -29.19
C THR A 445 8.98 -11.10 -28.65
N VAL A 446 8.01 -10.62 -29.41
CA VAL A 446 6.62 -10.46 -29.00
C VAL A 446 5.70 -11.28 -29.90
N GLU A 447 4.74 -11.96 -29.31
CA GLU A 447 3.58 -12.51 -29.99
C GLU A 447 2.40 -11.55 -29.82
N ARG A 448 1.82 -11.11 -30.94
CA ARG A 448 0.67 -10.22 -30.93
C ARG A 448 -0.59 -11.00 -31.29
N PRO A 449 -1.64 -11.00 -30.46
CA PRO A 449 -2.89 -11.66 -30.78
C PRO A 449 -3.43 -11.26 -32.16
N GLY A 450 -3.70 -12.25 -33.01
CA GLY A 450 -4.18 -12.04 -34.39
C GLY A 450 -3.10 -11.81 -35.44
N VAL A 451 -1.82 -11.80 -35.07
CA VAL A 451 -0.67 -11.78 -35.99
C VAL A 451 0.05 -13.13 -35.92
N GLU A 452 0.17 -13.83 -37.06
CA GLU A 452 0.73 -15.19 -37.09
C GLU A 452 2.23 -15.25 -36.78
N GLU A 453 3.00 -14.25 -37.21
CA GLU A 453 4.46 -14.24 -37.04
C GLU A 453 4.89 -13.40 -35.83
N PRO A 454 5.87 -13.88 -35.02
CA PRO A 454 6.42 -13.09 -33.93
C PRO A 454 7.07 -11.79 -34.41
N ILE A 455 6.85 -10.70 -33.67
CA ILE A 455 7.40 -9.38 -33.94
C ILE A 455 8.66 -9.19 -33.09
N ILE A 456 9.75 -8.71 -33.70
CA ILE A 456 11.02 -8.45 -33.00
C ILE A 456 11.18 -6.94 -32.86
N PHE A 457 11.23 -6.46 -31.61
CA PHE A 457 11.52 -5.07 -31.29
C PHE A 457 12.97 -4.92 -30.82
N GLU A 458 13.79 -4.24 -31.62
CA GLU A 458 15.13 -3.80 -31.23
C GLU A 458 15.04 -2.43 -30.56
N LEU A 459 15.15 -2.40 -29.23
CA LEU A 459 14.93 -1.21 -28.42
C LEU A 459 16.26 -0.72 -27.85
N LYS A 460 16.35 0.60 -27.62
CA LYS A 460 17.41 1.20 -26.82
C LYS A 460 16.82 1.65 -25.50
N ARG A 461 17.40 1.19 -24.39
CA ARG A 461 16.96 1.59 -23.06
C ARG A 461 17.18 3.10 -22.88
N ASP A 462 16.20 3.78 -22.32
CA ASP A 462 16.26 5.21 -22.03
C ASP A 462 15.73 5.49 -20.62
N THR A 463 16.00 6.69 -20.13
CA THR A 463 15.39 7.19 -18.90
C THR A 463 13.90 7.37 -19.14
N ILE A 464 13.08 6.71 -18.33
CA ILE A 464 11.63 6.78 -18.42
C ILE A 464 11.14 7.79 -17.38
N PRO A 465 10.38 8.83 -17.79
CA PRO A 465 9.81 9.75 -16.83
C PRO A 465 8.77 9.02 -15.97
N VAL A 466 8.98 9.05 -14.66
CA VAL A 466 7.99 8.58 -13.69
C VAL A 466 7.34 9.80 -13.10
N TYR A 467 6.11 10.07 -13.52
CA TYR A 467 5.34 11.20 -12.98
C TYR A 467 4.79 10.84 -11.61
N ALA A 468 4.90 11.77 -10.68
CA ALA A 468 4.41 11.63 -9.31
C ALA A 468 2.90 11.90 -9.19
N THR A 469 2.34 12.66 -10.13
CA THR A 469 0.97 13.17 -10.05
C THR A 469 0.08 12.70 -11.20
N ARG A 470 -1.21 12.53 -10.89
CA ARG A 470 -2.30 12.22 -11.84
C ARG A 470 -3.50 13.11 -11.55
N GLY A 471 -4.23 13.52 -12.58
CA GLY A 471 -5.48 14.28 -12.45
C GLY A 471 -6.72 13.41 -12.30
N TRP A 472 -7.88 13.99 -12.58
CA TRP A 472 -9.19 13.36 -12.43
C TRP A 472 -9.53 12.41 -13.59
N GLU A 473 -9.35 12.91 -14.82
CA GLU A 473 -9.71 12.22 -16.06
C GLU A 473 -8.62 12.49 -17.12
N ARG A 474 -8.37 11.54 -18.02
CA ARG A 474 -7.40 11.72 -19.10
C ARG A 474 -7.95 12.66 -20.18
N SER A 475 -7.22 13.72 -20.51
CA SER A 475 -7.60 14.66 -21.58
C SER A 475 -6.90 14.39 -22.91
N GLY A 476 -5.87 13.53 -22.93
CA GLY A 476 -5.08 13.23 -24.12
C GLY A 476 -4.06 12.09 -23.95
N PRO A 477 -3.36 11.70 -25.03
CA PRO A 477 -2.45 10.55 -25.04
C PRO A 477 -1.08 10.80 -24.41
N GLY A 478 -0.73 12.05 -24.05
CA GLY A 478 0.53 12.36 -23.35
C GLY A 478 0.39 12.08 -21.86
N GLU A 479 1.38 11.48 -21.20
CA GLU A 479 1.30 11.03 -19.78
C GLU A 479 0.81 12.09 -18.78
N GLN A 480 0.97 13.38 -19.07
CA GLN A 480 0.51 14.50 -18.22
C GLN A 480 -0.75 15.22 -18.76
N ASP A 481 -1.39 14.69 -19.81
CA ASP A 481 -2.65 15.21 -20.34
C ASP A 481 -3.80 14.78 -19.42
N TRP A 482 -4.08 15.59 -18.40
CA TRP A 482 -5.15 15.39 -17.44
C TRP A 482 -6.12 16.56 -17.42
N ASN A 483 -7.40 16.26 -17.24
CA ASN A 483 -8.36 17.17 -16.63
C ASN A 483 -8.22 17.02 -15.11
N TYR A 484 -7.99 18.13 -14.41
CA TYR A 484 -7.80 18.14 -12.96
C TYR A 484 -9.07 18.48 -12.17
N TYR A 485 -10.19 18.79 -12.82
CA TYR A 485 -11.45 19.08 -12.13
C TYR A 485 -12.30 17.81 -11.95
N VAL A 486 -12.53 17.43 -10.70
CA VAL A 486 -13.55 16.41 -10.33
C VAL A 486 -14.96 17.00 -10.36
N ASP A 487 -15.06 18.31 -10.14
CA ASP A 487 -16.30 19.06 -10.25
C ASP A 487 -16.01 20.44 -10.85
N PRO A 488 -16.08 20.55 -12.20
CA PRO A 488 -15.80 21.82 -12.87
C PRO A 488 -16.84 22.89 -12.58
N ASP A 489 -18.09 22.52 -12.30
CA ASP A 489 -19.19 23.47 -12.03
C ASP A 489 -18.98 24.20 -10.70
N GLU A 490 -18.59 23.46 -9.66
CA GLU A 490 -18.25 24.04 -8.35
C GLU A 490 -16.78 24.46 -8.24
N GLY A 491 -15.96 24.19 -9.27
CA GLY A 491 -14.55 24.55 -9.30
C GLY A 491 -13.69 23.74 -8.32
N ILE A 492 -13.99 22.45 -8.13
CA ILE A 492 -13.25 21.56 -7.23
C ILE A 492 -12.22 20.75 -8.02
N GLY A 493 -10.95 20.98 -7.70
CA GLY A 493 -9.82 20.25 -8.25
C GLY A 493 -9.57 18.92 -7.53
N TYR A 494 -8.99 17.97 -8.25
CA TYR A 494 -8.51 16.68 -7.76
C TYR A 494 -7.11 16.42 -8.30
N LEU A 495 -6.20 16.09 -7.39
CA LEU A 495 -4.84 15.67 -7.71
C LEU A 495 -4.48 14.46 -6.88
N ARG A 496 -4.09 13.36 -7.53
CA ARG A 496 -3.55 12.18 -6.86
C ARG A 496 -2.03 12.19 -6.94
N ILE A 497 -1.38 12.05 -5.81
CA ILE A 497 0.08 11.89 -5.74
C ILE A 497 0.36 10.42 -5.48
N THR A 498 0.96 9.71 -6.43
CA THR A 498 1.22 8.26 -6.35
C THR A 498 2.55 7.94 -5.66
N GLN A 499 3.50 8.87 -5.67
CA GLN A 499 4.79 8.75 -4.99
C GLN A 499 5.42 10.14 -4.82
N PHE A 500 6.31 10.31 -3.83
CA PHE A 500 7.13 11.52 -3.69
C PHE A 500 8.50 11.33 -4.36
N ASN A 501 8.63 11.77 -5.61
CA ASN A 501 9.91 11.84 -6.33
C ASN A 501 10.34 13.30 -6.57
N GLY A 502 11.55 13.53 -7.11
CA GLY A 502 12.13 14.87 -7.25
C GLY A 502 11.38 15.88 -8.15
N ASN A 503 10.30 15.46 -8.82
CA ASN A 503 9.45 16.34 -9.63
C ASN A 503 8.10 16.65 -8.97
N THR A 504 7.73 15.99 -7.87
CA THR A 504 6.39 16.04 -7.25
C THR A 504 5.88 17.47 -7.05
N THR A 505 6.68 18.33 -6.42
CA THR A 505 6.29 19.71 -6.13
C THR A 505 6.12 20.54 -7.41
N THR A 506 6.95 20.25 -8.43
CA THR A 506 6.87 20.94 -9.73
C THR A 506 5.61 20.54 -10.48
N GLU A 507 5.29 19.24 -10.51
CA GLU A 507 4.08 18.72 -11.14
C GLU A 507 2.81 19.22 -10.42
N LEU A 508 2.79 19.23 -9.09
CA LEU A 508 1.72 19.85 -8.29
C LEU A 508 1.50 21.32 -8.68
N ARG A 509 2.58 22.10 -8.81
CA ARG A 509 2.48 23.49 -9.25
C ARG A 509 1.90 23.60 -10.66
N GLN A 510 2.36 22.78 -11.59
CA GLN A 510 1.88 22.78 -12.97
C GLN A 510 0.38 22.47 -13.05
N ALA A 511 -0.09 21.45 -12.32
CA ALA A 511 -1.51 21.10 -12.23
C ALA A 511 -2.35 22.25 -11.66
N VAL A 512 -1.87 22.94 -10.61
CA VAL A 512 -2.57 24.09 -10.03
C VAL A 512 -2.59 25.29 -10.99
N ASP A 513 -1.48 25.56 -11.67
CA ASP A 513 -1.40 26.61 -12.69
C ASP A 513 -2.31 26.30 -13.89
N GLU A 514 -2.54 25.02 -14.21
CA GLU A 514 -3.53 24.55 -15.19
C GLU A 514 -4.96 24.80 -14.74
N MET A 515 -5.31 24.36 -13.54
CA MET A 515 -6.64 24.60 -12.98
C MET A 515 -6.97 26.10 -12.97
N HIS A 516 -6.04 26.97 -12.56
CA HIS A 516 -6.24 28.43 -12.61
C HIS A 516 -6.39 29.01 -14.03
N ARG A 517 -5.80 28.36 -15.05
CA ARG A 517 -5.96 28.77 -16.45
C ARG A 517 -7.33 28.37 -17.00
N GLU A 518 -7.82 27.20 -16.62
CA GLU A 518 -9.06 26.62 -17.14
C GLU A 518 -10.31 27.12 -16.40
N GLY A 519 -10.20 27.41 -15.10
CA GLY A 519 -11.33 27.78 -14.27
C GLY A 519 -10.93 28.47 -12.97
N ASN A 520 -11.92 28.60 -12.09
CA ASN A 520 -11.72 29.14 -10.74
C ASN A 520 -11.64 27.99 -9.75
N LEU A 521 -10.46 27.75 -9.19
CA LEU A 521 -10.26 26.72 -8.17
C LEU A 521 -10.82 27.19 -6.82
N LYS A 522 -11.97 26.64 -6.42
CA LYS A 522 -12.67 26.97 -5.16
C LYS A 522 -12.46 25.93 -4.07
N GLY A 523 -12.04 24.71 -4.41
CA GLY A 523 -11.74 23.63 -3.47
C GLY A 523 -10.76 22.64 -4.08
N MET A 524 -10.02 21.90 -3.25
CA MET A 524 -9.06 20.91 -3.74
C MET A 524 -9.09 19.62 -2.92
N ILE A 525 -9.07 18.49 -3.62
CA ILE A 525 -8.83 17.16 -3.06
C ILE A 525 -7.42 16.74 -3.43
N VAL A 526 -6.60 16.38 -2.44
CA VAL A 526 -5.30 15.73 -2.64
C VAL A 526 -5.41 14.27 -2.21
N ASP A 527 -5.31 13.35 -3.16
CA ASP A 527 -5.41 11.92 -2.89
C ASP A 527 -4.02 11.32 -2.64
N LEU A 528 -3.76 10.90 -1.39
CA LEU A 528 -2.53 10.24 -0.96
C LEU A 528 -2.76 8.74 -0.67
N ARG A 529 -3.95 8.20 -0.99
CA ARG A 529 -4.25 6.78 -0.79
C ARG A 529 -3.30 5.92 -1.64
N TYR A 530 -2.85 4.81 -1.06
CA TYR A 530 -1.89 3.89 -1.68
C TYR A 530 -0.53 4.50 -2.08
N ASN A 531 -0.20 5.69 -1.57
CA ASN A 531 1.11 6.32 -1.78
C ASN A 531 2.10 5.92 -0.65
N PRO A 532 3.13 5.11 -0.95
CA PRO A 532 4.08 4.60 0.05
C PRO A 532 5.09 5.65 0.55
N GLY A 533 4.98 6.89 0.08
CA GLY A 533 5.84 8.01 0.42
C GLY A 533 6.91 8.26 -0.63
N GLY A 534 8.14 8.56 -0.17
CA GLY A 534 9.26 8.89 -1.04
C GLY A 534 10.17 9.95 -0.41
N LEU A 535 10.67 10.87 -1.21
CA LEU A 535 11.65 11.87 -0.80
C LEU A 535 11.08 12.85 0.23
N LEU A 536 11.69 12.89 1.42
CA LEU A 536 11.36 13.82 2.49
C LEU A 536 11.37 15.31 2.05
N PRO A 537 12.35 15.80 1.26
CA PRO A 537 12.32 17.19 0.78
C PRO A 537 11.07 17.55 -0.03
N GLU A 538 10.51 16.58 -0.77
CA GLU A 538 9.29 16.76 -1.56
C GLU A 538 8.07 16.77 -0.65
N ALA A 539 8.02 15.91 0.37
CA ALA A 539 6.98 15.95 1.39
C ALA A 539 6.92 17.32 2.08
N VAL A 540 8.07 17.86 2.48
CA VAL A 540 8.19 19.18 3.10
C VAL A 540 7.72 20.27 2.15
N SER A 541 8.11 20.20 0.89
CA SER A 541 7.75 21.21 -0.12
C SER A 541 6.25 21.18 -0.45
N VAL A 542 5.65 19.99 -0.56
CA VAL A 542 4.20 19.80 -0.75
C VAL A 542 3.42 20.29 0.47
N ALA A 543 3.84 19.99 1.70
CA ALA A 543 3.18 20.52 2.89
C ALA A 543 3.24 22.06 2.90
N ASN A 544 4.42 22.64 2.63
CA ASN A 544 4.60 24.10 2.57
C ASN A 544 3.80 24.77 1.44
N PHE A 545 3.46 24.04 0.37
CA PHE A 545 2.62 24.53 -0.73
C PHE A 545 1.22 24.95 -0.25
N PHE A 546 0.69 24.27 0.76
CA PHE A 546 -0.65 24.53 1.31
C PHE A 546 -0.61 25.28 2.65
N LEU A 547 0.44 25.12 3.45
CA LEU A 547 0.52 25.72 4.79
C LEU A 547 0.70 27.23 4.76
N LYS A 548 -0.26 27.95 5.32
CA LYS A 548 -0.17 29.39 5.57
C LYS A 548 0.43 29.64 6.95
N VAL A 549 1.75 29.67 7.04
CA VAL A 549 2.43 29.91 8.33
C VAL A 549 2.57 31.42 8.61
N PRO A 550 2.04 31.93 9.74
CA PRO A 550 2.11 33.34 10.10
C PRO A 550 3.53 33.83 10.42
N ARG A 551 4.47 32.92 10.76
CA ARG A 551 5.86 33.26 11.06
C ARG A 551 6.83 32.24 10.47
N GLN A 552 8.04 32.70 10.18
CA GLN A 552 9.17 31.82 9.87
C GLN A 552 9.51 30.98 11.11
N GLY A 553 9.76 29.68 10.93
CA GLY A 553 10.12 28.77 12.03
C GLY A 553 9.02 27.82 12.49
N GLU A 554 7.87 27.77 11.80
CA GLU A 554 6.88 26.73 12.03
C GLU A 554 7.35 25.40 11.43
N ARG A 555 7.24 24.32 12.21
CA ARG A 555 7.77 23.00 11.85
C ARG A 555 6.81 22.30 10.91
N ILE A 556 7.36 21.55 9.96
CA ILE A 556 6.62 20.54 9.20
C ILE A 556 6.90 19.16 9.79
N VAL A 557 8.18 18.86 10.03
CA VAL A 557 8.61 17.58 10.61
C VAL A 557 10.01 17.71 11.21
N THR A 558 10.27 16.98 12.30
CA THR A 558 11.62 16.80 12.87
C THR A 558 12.07 15.35 12.78
N GLN A 559 13.38 15.13 12.75
CA GLN A 559 14.00 13.82 12.91
C GLN A 559 14.65 13.77 14.29
N GLU A 560 14.16 12.88 15.15
CA GLU A 560 14.62 12.74 16.52
C GLU A 560 15.25 11.38 16.76
N ASP A 561 16.42 11.38 17.41
CA ASP A 561 17.12 10.16 17.80
C ASP A 561 16.43 9.51 19.00
N LYS A 562 16.92 8.33 19.41
CA LYS A 562 16.43 7.63 20.60
C LYS A 562 16.46 8.43 21.91
N ASN A 563 17.31 9.45 22.01
CA ASN A 563 17.41 10.32 23.19
C ASN A 563 16.49 11.55 23.10
N GLY A 564 15.66 11.65 22.05
CA GLY A 564 14.85 12.83 21.75
C GLY A 564 15.66 14.02 21.28
N LYS A 565 16.91 13.82 20.85
CA LYS A 565 17.72 14.88 20.27
C LYS A 565 17.27 15.08 18.82
N ILE A 566 16.83 16.30 18.52
CA ILE A 566 16.54 16.72 17.15
C ILE A 566 17.86 16.78 16.37
N GLU A 567 18.00 15.91 15.37
CA GLU A 567 19.13 15.93 14.43
C GLU A 567 18.83 16.87 13.26
N GLU A 568 17.61 16.80 12.72
CA GLU A 568 17.16 17.64 11.61
C GLU A 568 15.76 18.21 11.87
N GLU A 569 15.54 19.46 11.48
CA GLU A 569 14.26 20.15 11.57
C GLU A 569 13.91 20.75 10.20
N HIS A 570 12.75 20.37 9.66
CA HIS A 570 12.24 20.91 8.42
C HIS A 570 11.12 21.90 8.72
N LEU A 571 11.32 23.12 8.24
CA LEU A 571 10.46 24.27 8.54
C LEU A 571 9.63 24.67 7.32
N ALA A 572 8.44 25.16 7.57
CA ALA A 572 7.66 25.92 6.61
C ALA A 572 8.30 27.30 6.38
N PHE A 573 8.23 27.78 5.14
CA PHE A 573 8.78 29.08 4.74
C PHE A 573 7.65 30.07 4.41
N PRO A 574 7.63 31.28 5.01
CA PRO A 574 6.64 32.30 4.68
C PRO A 574 6.65 32.66 3.19
N GLY A 575 5.47 32.74 2.57
CA GLY A 575 5.31 32.99 1.14
C GLY A 575 5.53 31.77 0.24
N GLY A 576 5.79 30.59 0.81
CA GLY A 576 5.85 29.32 0.07
C GLY A 576 4.47 28.76 -0.29
N SER A 577 3.41 29.20 0.38
CA SER A 577 2.05 28.75 0.09
C SER A 577 1.54 29.32 -1.22
N VAL A 578 1.09 28.43 -2.11
CA VAL A 578 0.49 28.77 -3.40
C VAL A 578 -1.03 28.75 -3.31
N LEU A 579 -1.59 27.86 -2.48
CA LEU A 579 -3.02 27.75 -2.24
C LEU A 579 -3.32 27.92 -0.73
N PRO A 580 -3.16 29.12 -0.14
CA PRO A 580 -3.33 29.30 1.31
C PRO A 580 -4.79 29.29 1.76
N ASP A 581 -5.71 29.74 0.91
CA ASP A 581 -7.10 30.03 1.29
C ASP A 581 -8.13 29.09 0.63
N VAL A 582 -7.69 28.19 -0.26
CA VAL A 582 -8.58 27.20 -0.90
C VAL A 582 -8.89 26.07 0.10
N PRO A 583 -10.17 25.79 0.43
CA PRO A 583 -10.56 24.62 1.19
C PRO A 583 -9.92 23.33 0.66
N LEU A 584 -9.32 22.55 1.56
CA LEU A 584 -8.50 21.39 1.22
C LEU A 584 -8.99 20.15 1.97
N VAL A 585 -9.18 19.07 1.24
CA VAL A 585 -9.40 17.72 1.79
C VAL A 585 -8.26 16.82 1.32
N VAL A 586 -7.70 16.00 2.21
CA VAL A 586 -6.66 15.03 1.89
C VAL A 586 -7.20 13.62 2.14
N LEU A 587 -7.10 12.75 1.14
CA LEU A 587 -7.50 11.35 1.28
C LEU A 587 -6.30 10.49 1.71
N VAL A 588 -6.49 9.65 2.73
CA VAL A 588 -5.48 8.70 3.22
C VAL A 588 -6.08 7.33 3.49
N ASN A 589 -5.25 6.28 3.45
CA ASN A 589 -5.63 4.93 3.84
C ASN A 589 -4.41 4.14 4.35
N ALA A 590 -4.58 2.85 4.65
CA ALA A 590 -3.51 1.98 5.13
C ALA A 590 -2.29 1.86 4.17
N GLY A 591 -2.42 2.25 2.90
CA GLY A 591 -1.31 2.32 1.95
C GLY A 591 -0.58 3.68 1.92
N SER A 592 -1.10 4.71 2.58
CA SER A 592 -0.45 6.00 2.76
C SER A 592 0.67 5.87 3.80
N ALA A 593 1.94 6.04 3.39
CA ALA A 593 3.08 5.84 4.30
C ALA A 593 4.13 6.97 4.21
N SER A 594 4.93 7.14 5.26
CA SER A 594 6.12 7.97 5.30
C SER A 594 5.86 9.42 4.84
N ALA A 595 6.40 9.87 3.71
CA ALA A 595 6.18 11.22 3.17
C ALA A 595 4.69 11.60 3.08
N SER A 596 3.81 10.67 2.69
CA SER A 596 2.36 10.89 2.66
C SER A 596 1.80 11.24 4.05
N GLU A 597 2.30 10.55 5.08
CA GLU A 597 1.89 10.75 6.47
C GLU A 597 2.45 12.06 7.03
N ILE A 598 3.64 12.47 6.61
CA ILE A 598 4.22 13.78 6.96
C ILE A 598 3.36 14.90 6.39
N VAL A 599 2.96 14.82 5.11
CA VAL A 599 2.09 15.82 4.48
C VAL A 599 0.73 15.87 5.16
N ALA A 600 0.04 14.74 5.27
CA ALA A 600 -1.28 14.67 5.90
C ALA A 600 -1.22 15.12 7.36
N GLY A 601 -0.25 14.62 8.14
CA GLY A 601 -0.08 14.93 9.55
C GLY A 601 0.27 16.38 9.82
N ALA A 602 1.16 17.00 9.00
CA ALA A 602 1.46 18.42 9.14
C ALA A 602 0.24 19.28 8.80
N LEU A 603 -0.49 18.98 7.71
CA LEU A 603 -1.70 19.72 7.36
C LEU A 603 -2.80 19.56 8.41
N GLN A 604 -2.92 18.39 9.02
CA GLN A 604 -3.85 18.11 10.11
C GLN A 604 -3.49 18.89 11.38
N ASP A 605 -2.21 18.86 11.81
CA ASP A 605 -1.75 19.54 13.02
C ASP A 605 -1.94 21.07 12.95
N TYR A 606 -1.93 21.63 11.74
CA TYR A 606 -2.21 23.05 11.49
C TYR A 606 -3.69 23.34 11.19
N HIS A 607 -4.58 22.35 11.25
CA HIS A 607 -5.99 22.46 10.83
C HIS A 607 -6.15 23.07 9.42
N ARG A 608 -5.18 22.81 8.53
CA ARG A 608 -5.17 23.35 7.17
C ARG A 608 -6.04 22.52 6.23
N ALA A 609 -6.09 21.21 6.42
CA ALA A 609 -6.90 20.29 5.64
C ALA A 609 -7.79 19.46 6.55
N VAL A 610 -8.92 18.98 6.01
CA VAL A 610 -9.64 17.85 6.60
C VAL A 610 -9.04 16.57 6.03
N ILE A 611 -8.60 15.66 6.90
CA ILE A 611 -8.12 14.35 6.50
C ILE A 611 -9.30 13.37 6.49
N VAL A 612 -9.52 12.68 5.37
CA VAL A 612 -10.65 11.74 5.18
C VAL A 612 -10.12 10.37 4.76
N GLY A 613 -10.73 9.30 5.26
CA GLY A 613 -10.45 7.93 4.82
C GLY A 613 -10.26 6.96 5.98
N GLU A 614 -9.16 6.21 5.95
CA GLU A 614 -8.79 5.24 6.99
C GLU A 614 -7.37 5.51 7.52
N ARG A 615 -7.05 4.98 8.70
CA ARG A 615 -5.73 5.15 9.32
C ARG A 615 -4.59 4.81 8.35
N SER A 616 -3.58 5.68 8.31
CA SER A 616 -2.40 5.49 7.47
C SER A 616 -1.44 4.41 7.99
N PHE A 617 -0.45 4.01 7.19
CA PHE A 617 0.41 2.84 7.42
C PHE A 617 1.18 2.84 8.76
N GLY A 618 1.66 4.00 9.21
CA GLY A 618 2.47 4.16 10.41
C GLY A 618 3.98 4.04 10.19
N LYS A 619 4.51 4.46 9.03
CA LYS A 619 5.96 4.45 8.75
C LYS A 619 6.59 5.79 9.12
N GLY A 620 6.85 5.95 10.42
CA GLY A 620 7.49 7.14 10.97
C GLY A 620 8.99 7.06 11.20
N SER A 621 9.71 6.12 10.59
CA SER A 621 11.14 5.90 10.83
C SER A 621 12.04 6.40 9.71
N VAL A 622 13.24 6.86 10.06
CA VAL A 622 14.30 7.30 9.15
C VAL A 622 15.37 6.21 9.10
N GLN A 623 15.79 5.84 7.88
CA GLN A 623 16.88 4.90 7.68
C GLN A 623 18.13 5.56 7.13
N ASN A 624 19.26 5.36 7.81
CA ASN A 624 20.58 5.71 7.33
C ASN A 624 21.23 4.50 6.65
N VAL A 625 21.90 4.73 5.51
CA VAL A 625 22.62 3.69 4.77
C VAL A 625 24.11 3.80 5.05
N TYR A 626 24.67 2.78 5.67
CA TYR A 626 26.09 2.64 5.97
C TYR A 626 26.77 1.79 4.89
N THR A 627 27.88 2.27 4.36
CA THR A 627 28.66 1.53 3.36
C THR A 627 29.56 0.51 4.07
N LEU A 628 29.43 -0.77 3.72
CA LEU A 628 30.25 -1.84 4.28
C LEU A 628 31.33 -2.29 3.29
N GLN A 629 32.52 -2.61 3.81
CA GLN A 629 33.63 -3.20 3.04
C GLN A 629 33.93 -2.48 1.69
N GLY A 630 33.97 -1.14 1.71
CA GLY A 630 34.26 -0.33 0.53
C GLY A 630 33.17 -0.34 -0.55
N GLY A 631 31.91 -0.64 -0.17
CA GLY A 631 30.75 -0.62 -1.05
C GLY A 631 30.37 -1.97 -1.66
N ARG A 632 30.97 -3.05 -1.15
CA ARG A 632 30.59 -4.43 -1.51
C ARG A 632 29.31 -4.89 -0.84
N ALA A 633 28.92 -4.29 0.28
CA ALA A 633 27.64 -4.48 0.94
C ALA A 633 27.18 -3.13 1.50
N GLN A 634 25.92 -3.00 1.88
CA GLN A 634 25.40 -1.83 2.58
C GLN A 634 24.61 -2.28 3.80
N PHE A 635 24.44 -1.38 4.76
CA PHE A 635 23.61 -1.63 5.94
C PHE A 635 22.62 -0.50 6.10
N LYS A 636 21.34 -0.82 5.94
CA LYS A 636 20.25 0.12 6.14
C LYS A 636 19.80 -0.01 7.59
N LEU A 637 19.91 1.08 8.35
CA LEU A 637 19.65 1.09 9.78
C LEU A 637 18.63 2.18 10.12
N THR A 638 17.58 1.83 10.85
CA THR A 638 16.68 2.83 11.42
C THR A 638 17.32 3.56 12.60
N THR A 639 17.51 4.87 12.46
CA THR A 639 18.25 5.70 13.42
C THR A 639 17.39 6.76 14.11
N HIS A 640 16.30 7.20 13.47
CA HIS A 640 15.46 8.29 13.96
C HIS A 640 13.97 8.03 13.73
N PHE A 641 13.14 8.75 14.47
CA PHE A 641 11.71 8.88 14.20
C PHE A 641 11.37 10.27 13.70
N TYR A 642 10.44 10.34 12.76
CA TYR A 642 9.75 11.57 12.38
C TYR A 642 8.78 11.98 13.49
N LYS A 643 8.84 13.26 13.89
CA LYS A 643 7.79 13.89 14.70
C LYS A 643 7.06 14.95 13.90
N LEU A 644 5.73 14.93 14.01
CA LEU A 644 4.87 15.94 13.43
C LEU A 644 4.91 17.26 14.24
N PRO A 645 4.33 18.37 13.74
CA PRO A 645 4.40 19.68 14.41
C PRO A 645 3.90 19.68 15.86
N SER A 646 2.89 18.86 16.17
CA SER A 646 2.34 18.63 17.52
C SER A 646 3.28 17.85 18.46
N GLY A 647 4.37 17.27 17.94
CA GLY A 647 5.30 16.40 18.67
C GLY A 647 4.91 14.92 18.67
N ARG A 648 3.78 14.54 18.06
CA ARG A 648 3.36 13.13 17.97
C ARG A 648 4.23 12.33 17.00
N THR A 649 4.41 11.05 17.32
CA THR A 649 5.16 10.08 16.50
C THR A 649 4.17 9.31 15.63
N ILE A 650 4.43 9.21 14.34
CA ILE A 650 3.58 8.42 13.43
C ILE A 650 4.03 6.95 13.33
N HIS A 651 5.20 6.60 13.88
CA HIS A 651 5.75 5.25 13.77
C HIS A 651 4.94 4.21 14.55
N ARG A 652 4.52 3.14 13.87
CA ARG A 652 3.93 1.95 14.47
C ARG A 652 5.02 1.16 15.17
N SER A 653 5.22 1.48 16.46
CA SER A 653 6.13 0.73 17.31
C SER A 653 5.67 -0.72 17.45
N GLN A 654 6.64 -1.63 17.52
CA GLN A 654 6.40 -3.03 17.85
C GLN A 654 6.23 -3.25 19.36
N LEU A 655 6.50 -2.23 20.17
CA LEU A 655 6.31 -2.26 21.62
C LEU A 655 4.87 -1.87 21.96
N PRO A 656 4.26 -2.48 23.00
CA PRO A 656 2.92 -2.13 23.45
C PRO A 656 2.82 -0.64 23.79
N ALA A 657 1.73 0.01 23.37
CA ALA A 657 1.46 1.39 23.76
C ALA A 657 1.33 1.46 25.30
N PRO A 658 1.98 2.43 25.98
CA PRO A 658 1.94 2.53 27.45
C PRO A 658 0.53 2.66 28.05
N ASP A 659 -0.43 3.17 27.27
CA ASP A 659 -1.83 3.37 27.64
C ASP A 659 -2.79 2.42 26.89
N GLY A 660 -2.26 1.49 26.08
CA GLY A 660 -3.03 0.57 25.27
C GLY A 660 -3.73 1.19 24.06
N GLN A 661 -3.54 2.48 23.77
CA GLN A 661 -4.11 3.12 22.58
C GLN A 661 -3.07 3.27 21.47
N PRO A 662 -3.38 2.86 20.23
CA PRO A 662 -2.46 3.00 19.12
C PRO A 662 -2.29 4.48 18.74
N THR A 663 -1.10 5.04 18.98
CA THR A 663 -0.74 6.43 18.66
C THR A 663 -0.02 6.61 17.32
N TRP A 664 0.00 5.57 16.49
CA TRP A 664 0.73 5.53 15.22
C TRP A 664 -0.14 5.86 14.01
N GLY A 665 0.51 6.21 12.90
CA GLY A 665 -0.13 6.67 11.68
C GLY A 665 -0.83 8.01 11.84
N ILE A 666 -1.55 8.39 10.80
CA ILE A 666 -2.46 9.51 10.73
C ILE A 666 -3.87 8.93 10.87
N GLU A 667 -4.50 9.21 11.99
CA GLU A 667 -5.93 9.01 12.14
C GLU A 667 -6.66 10.10 11.35
N PRO A 668 -7.56 9.76 10.40
CA PRO A 668 -8.34 10.74 9.67
C PRO A 668 -9.23 11.58 10.60
N ASP A 669 -9.50 12.83 10.23
CA ASP A 669 -10.47 13.64 10.95
C ASP A 669 -11.91 13.17 10.71
N VAL A 670 -12.16 12.62 9.51
CA VAL A 670 -13.42 11.96 9.16
C VAL A 670 -13.11 10.55 8.66
N VAL A 671 -13.39 9.56 9.52
CA VAL A 671 -13.17 8.15 9.20
C VAL A 671 -14.31 7.63 8.33
N VAL A 672 -13.97 7.12 7.14
CA VAL A 672 -14.92 6.56 6.18
C VAL A 672 -14.37 5.24 5.68
N GLU A 673 -14.94 4.14 6.16
CA GLU A 673 -14.56 2.78 5.73
C GLU A 673 -14.99 2.52 4.28
N MET A 674 -14.22 1.70 3.57
CA MET A 674 -14.65 1.11 2.30
C MET A 674 -14.80 -0.40 2.47
N LEU A 675 -15.87 -0.98 1.90
CA LEU A 675 -15.99 -2.43 1.84
C LEU A 675 -14.90 -3.02 0.92
N PRO A 676 -14.44 -4.27 1.14
CA PRO A 676 -13.43 -4.89 0.29
C PRO A 676 -13.76 -4.85 -1.21
N GLN A 677 -15.04 -5.06 -1.56
CA GLN A 677 -15.51 -4.96 -2.94
C GLN A 677 -15.39 -3.52 -3.49
N GLN A 678 -15.75 -2.52 -2.70
CA GLN A 678 -15.59 -1.10 -3.07
C GLN A 678 -14.12 -0.73 -3.30
N ILE A 679 -13.21 -1.24 -2.48
CA ILE A 679 -11.77 -1.05 -2.66
C ILE A 679 -11.33 -1.63 -4.00
N SER A 680 -11.71 -2.88 -4.29
CA SER A 680 -11.38 -3.55 -5.55
C SER A 680 -11.94 -2.79 -6.76
N ASP A 681 -13.24 -2.47 -6.74
CA ASP A 681 -13.92 -1.80 -7.84
C ASP A 681 -13.38 -0.39 -8.08
N SER A 682 -13.05 0.34 -7.00
CA SER A 682 -12.43 1.67 -7.09
C SER A 682 -11.05 1.60 -7.74
N LEU A 683 -10.21 0.64 -7.35
CA LEU A 683 -8.88 0.45 -7.92
C LEU A 683 -8.94 0.07 -9.40
N VAL A 684 -9.79 -0.89 -9.77
CA VAL A 684 -9.98 -1.33 -11.17
C VAL A 684 -10.48 -0.17 -12.02
N LEU A 685 -11.58 0.49 -11.60
CA LEU A 685 -12.15 1.60 -12.33
C LEU A 685 -11.14 2.74 -12.51
N ARG A 686 -10.34 3.04 -11.47
CA ARG A 686 -9.32 4.08 -11.54
C ARG A 686 -8.17 3.68 -12.46
N GLN A 687 -7.72 2.43 -12.40
CA GLN A 687 -6.68 1.92 -13.29
C GLN A 687 -7.12 1.99 -14.76
N ASP A 688 -8.35 1.60 -15.05
CA ASP A 688 -8.91 1.65 -16.40
C ASP A 688 -9.08 3.09 -16.89
N ALA A 689 -9.50 4.00 -16.01
CA ALA A 689 -9.67 5.43 -16.33
C ALA A 689 -8.32 6.16 -16.57
N ASP A 690 -7.22 5.65 -16.01
CA ASP A 690 -5.89 6.23 -16.21
C ASP A 690 -5.25 5.84 -17.55
N VAL A 691 -5.83 4.88 -18.29
CA VAL A 691 -5.27 4.35 -19.53
C VAL A 691 -6.05 4.85 -20.74
N ILE A 692 -5.33 5.36 -21.74
CA ILE A 692 -5.88 5.59 -23.08
C ILE A 692 -5.29 4.55 -24.03
N ALA A 693 -6.17 3.86 -24.75
CA ALA A 693 -5.76 2.96 -25.83
C ALA A 693 -5.17 3.79 -26.99
N ILE A 694 -3.92 3.53 -27.36
CA ILE A 694 -3.20 4.24 -28.43
C ILE A 694 -2.76 3.32 -29.58
N ASP A 695 -2.73 3.86 -30.79
CA ASP A 695 -2.24 3.20 -32.01
C ASP A 695 -0.70 3.27 -32.15
N GLU A 696 -0.17 2.71 -33.25
CA GLU A 696 1.28 2.71 -33.54
C GLU A 696 1.87 4.11 -33.77
N GLN A 697 1.02 5.11 -33.99
CA GLN A 697 1.41 6.51 -34.17
C GLN A 697 1.23 7.31 -32.87
N GLY A 698 0.86 6.66 -31.77
CA GLY A 698 0.62 7.29 -30.47
C GLY A 698 -0.68 8.08 -30.40
N LYS A 699 -1.64 7.80 -31.28
CA LYS A 699 -2.96 8.47 -31.28
C LYS A 699 -4.00 7.60 -30.57
N PRO A 700 -4.99 8.20 -29.89
CA PRO A 700 -6.10 7.44 -29.31
C PRO A 700 -6.82 6.57 -30.35
N ILE A 701 -7.09 5.32 -30.01
CA ILE A 701 -7.84 4.40 -30.87
C ILE A 701 -9.32 4.80 -30.85
N GLU A 702 -9.87 5.15 -32.02
CA GLU A 702 -11.28 5.52 -32.14
C GLU A 702 -12.21 4.33 -31.84
N GLY A 703 -13.29 4.59 -31.08
CA GLY A 703 -14.32 3.61 -30.75
C GLY A 703 -14.05 2.75 -29.50
N VAL A 704 -12.91 2.95 -28.83
CA VAL A 704 -12.67 2.41 -27.48
C VAL A 704 -13.12 3.46 -26.46
N GLU A 705 -14.16 3.14 -25.69
CA GLU A 705 -14.67 4.04 -24.65
C GLU A 705 -13.75 4.00 -23.42
N ALA A 706 -13.29 5.17 -22.97
CA ALA A 706 -12.51 5.28 -21.75
C ALA A 706 -13.42 5.04 -20.53
N ALA A 707 -12.88 4.44 -19.48
CA ALA A 707 -13.64 4.24 -18.26
C ALA A 707 -13.93 5.59 -17.59
N ASP A 708 -15.20 5.83 -17.23
CA ASP A 708 -15.64 7.09 -16.61
C ASP A 708 -15.35 7.11 -15.09
N PRO A 709 -14.42 7.94 -14.61
CA PRO A 709 -14.11 8.04 -13.18
C PRO A 709 -15.25 8.65 -12.35
N ALA A 710 -16.24 9.34 -12.95
CA ALA A 710 -17.40 9.89 -12.23
C ALA A 710 -18.23 8.81 -11.55
N ARG A 711 -18.21 7.58 -12.08
CA ARG A 711 -18.86 6.40 -11.48
C ARG A 711 -18.39 6.12 -10.06
N LEU A 712 -17.16 6.51 -9.70
CA LEU A 712 -16.64 6.40 -8.33
C LEU A 712 -17.56 7.09 -7.32
N VAL A 713 -18.09 8.26 -7.69
CA VAL A 713 -18.99 9.04 -6.85
C VAL A 713 -20.45 8.71 -7.17
N THR A 714 -20.82 8.62 -8.45
CA THR A 714 -22.24 8.50 -8.82
C THR A 714 -22.85 7.13 -8.50
N GLU A 715 -22.02 6.08 -8.43
CA GLU A 715 -22.45 4.72 -8.09
C GLU A 715 -22.06 4.32 -6.65
N GLY A 716 -21.52 5.24 -5.85
CA GLY A 716 -21.13 4.97 -4.46
C GLY A 716 -19.97 3.97 -4.33
N ILE A 717 -19.15 3.81 -5.37
CA ILE A 717 -18.00 2.89 -5.37
C ILE A 717 -16.90 3.42 -4.42
N ASP A 718 -16.68 4.74 -4.38
CA ASP A 718 -15.69 5.40 -3.52
C ASP A 718 -16.37 6.38 -2.54
N PRO A 719 -16.88 5.88 -1.39
CA PRO A 719 -17.54 6.72 -0.39
C PRO A 719 -16.58 7.72 0.28
N GLN A 720 -15.27 7.46 0.31
CA GLN A 720 -14.27 8.39 0.84
C GLN A 720 -14.16 9.63 -0.04
N LEU A 721 -14.06 9.42 -1.36
CA LEU A 721 -14.04 10.50 -2.34
C LEU A 721 -15.39 11.26 -2.39
N GLU A 722 -16.53 10.54 -2.35
CA GLU A 722 -17.85 11.18 -2.31
C GLU A 722 -18.00 12.07 -1.07
N THR A 723 -17.55 11.60 0.09
CA THR A 723 -17.53 12.37 1.34
C THR A 723 -16.66 13.62 1.21
N ALA A 724 -15.44 13.48 0.69
CA ALA A 724 -14.52 14.60 0.48
C ALA A 724 -15.12 15.67 -0.45
N LEU A 725 -15.73 15.23 -1.55
CA LEU A 725 -16.40 16.12 -2.51
C LEU A 725 -17.57 16.86 -1.86
N LEU A 726 -18.42 16.16 -1.09
CA LEU A 726 -19.54 16.80 -0.42
C LEU A 726 -19.11 17.77 0.69
N LEU A 727 -18.05 17.48 1.44
CA LEU A 727 -17.50 18.42 2.42
C LEU A 727 -17.07 19.73 1.76
N LEU A 728 -16.37 19.64 0.61
CA LEU A 728 -15.95 20.82 -0.16
C LEU A 728 -17.14 21.57 -0.77
N ARG A 729 -18.08 20.87 -1.41
CA ARG A 729 -19.29 21.49 -1.94
C ARG A 729 -20.08 22.22 -0.85
N SER A 730 -20.21 21.61 0.32
CA SER A 730 -20.91 22.21 1.47
C SER A 730 -20.20 23.49 1.95
N LYS A 731 -18.87 23.45 2.03
CA LYS A 731 -18.04 24.60 2.43
C LYS A 731 -18.17 25.76 1.44
N ILE A 732 -18.04 25.47 0.15
CA ILE A 732 -18.17 26.45 -0.94
C ILE A 732 -19.57 27.06 -0.93
N ALA A 733 -20.62 26.23 -0.89
CA ALA A 733 -22.01 26.68 -0.82
C ALA A 733 -22.26 27.61 0.37
N GLY A 734 -21.76 27.27 1.55
CA GLY A 734 -21.87 28.13 2.74
C GLY A 734 -21.22 29.50 2.54
N GLU A 735 -20.05 29.56 1.91
CA GLU A 735 -19.33 30.82 1.64
C GLU A 735 -20.05 31.69 0.60
N GLU A 736 -20.59 31.08 -0.47
CA GLU A 736 -21.32 31.78 -1.52
C GLU A 736 -22.68 32.31 -1.03
N VAL A 737 -23.40 31.52 -0.23
CA VAL A 737 -24.65 31.95 0.42
C VAL A 737 -24.36 33.08 1.41
N GLN A 738 -23.30 32.98 2.20
CA GLN A 738 -22.89 34.04 3.13
C GLN A 738 -22.55 35.35 2.39
N ALA A 739 -21.85 35.28 1.27
CA ALA A 739 -21.55 36.45 0.43
C ALA A 739 -22.83 37.08 -0.15
N SER A 740 -23.85 36.26 -0.42
CA SER A 740 -25.14 36.70 -0.96
C SER A 740 -26.07 37.31 0.11
N LEU A 741 -25.97 36.90 1.38
CA LEU A 741 -26.75 37.46 2.50
C LEU A 741 -26.54 38.98 2.66
N GLY A 742 -25.34 39.48 2.41
CA GLY A 742 -25.06 40.93 2.42
C GLY A 742 -25.87 41.74 1.40
N LYS A 743 -26.42 41.09 0.36
CA LYS A 743 -27.32 41.73 -0.63
C LYS A 743 -28.77 41.78 -0.18
N PHE A 744 -29.21 40.87 0.71
CA PHE A 744 -30.58 40.84 1.22
C PHE A 744 -30.80 41.86 2.35
N ASP A 745 -29.80 42.07 3.21
CA ASP A 745 -29.90 43.07 4.30
C ASP A 745 -29.84 44.54 3.80
N GLY A 746 -29.32 44.76 2.58
CA GLY A 746 -29.26 46.09 1.93
C GLY A 746 -30.53 46.51 1.16
N ALA A 747 -31.56 45.65 1.12
CA ALA A 747 -32.83 45.90 0.44
C ALA A 747 -33.98 46.27 1.41
N SER A 748 -33.65 46.63 2.66
CA SER A 748 -34.61 47.05 3.69
C SER A 748 -34.74 48.56 3.85
#